data_AF-A0A9P5LMR9-F1
#
_entry.id   AF-A0A9P5LMR9-F1
#
_cell.length_a   1.000
_cell.length_b   1.000
_cell.length_c   1.000
_cell.angle_alpha   90.00
_cell.angle_beta   90.00
_cell.angle_gamma   90.00
#
_symmetry.space_group_name_H-M   'P 1'
#
loop_
_entity.id
_entity.type
_entity.pdbx_description
1 polymer ?
#
loop_
_entity_poly.entity_id
_entity_poly.type
_entity_poly.pdbx_seq_one_letter_code
_entity_poly.pdbx_strand_id
1 'polypeptide(L)'
;MSSLQKGILNGQDWDEKANFSSDLAFEKGWKPATSAGSYKKRFRRIIWSFWPKSPPPDKKLRPTAYLDGLRGFAAFLVYIQHHELWVHDSGDLKGAFENAFGYDGKFYFASFYGIRHMFTGGHYAVVTFFVISGYVLSVKPLSLIQAGEYVQLGDTIASALFRRWLRLFLPLIVTVLLSVTVYHTFGMWIKPLKMQRTLWDEFWTFYIEFKNFSFVYKGGGEPWLTYNRHLWSIPVEFKGSIVVYTSLMAFSRCSRTARLWCEVALIYYFMYITDGWACSTFMAGMLLCDLDLLAKKGELPRFLVRLEPAKMFIYYHLLVFGLFLGGVPSQNSNVEQLARNRGWYYLSYLKPQAVFDYKWFYLFWAAVFLVASVPRIHWLKSFFETRVCQYLGRISFGLYLIHGPVLWTLGDRLYVVMGWVVEEHLQHIPHWANKLPIPKTGPAGLEISYLLPHIVLLPVTLGLAELVTRAIDTPSVKFASQGWSPMRLTVIAVADNELTLVSGPRTAEIHYYYPLRPFRAVADECRDSPNSVLSPNAHFAEPKMLMRDIRRLSLFTGSIIFLIYFGIHLYSHSEIPSTEETGWVISPAEPVVGVSDSGQPQEEAELPTTTSDVLEVPATPAPTPKGDIIDAIDTPVIAPFGLPSSDVSHQEVFSLSTKDTKFFVIDFGGLKAINPNIIPHPTAENTWIVVAQQVKEMPAFFTEVFCNAMFQDGVLRCLYPPMPLPIAATAGERCEGELSFMNSISGPHDARVFFGPTTPYIVYGSNSIFTCLGQFIQDFRMIIEWGPDNPVPADFRIGTELQRPLPWSTMEKNWFVFWDMAGGMYIHYDIAPKRVFSAIGTDGSAGPDLAPFAEVLDEQCLAKYLPKLASELESIHQATNSLQITMCKKQDASCVQDESNTFILTIFQHKTYYDFHGVYDPYVVLFQQRAPFEIHAISQQPIWIHGREKHVERKTSDMFYVTSISWKDRSQGYHGYLDDELFLAFGIEDERAGGIDLLAGHLLENLGLCREF
;
A
#
# COMPACT_ATOMS: atom_id res chain seq x y z
N MET A 1 -24.81 17.73 67.14
CA MET A 1 -23.78 18.76 67.32
C MET A 1 -23.39 19.22 65.91
N SER A 2 -23.78 20.39 65.39
CA SER A 2 -23.50 21.78 65.82
C SER A 2 -22.07 22.24 65.49
N SER A 3 -21.79 23.43 64.94
CA SER A 3 -22.64 24.46 64.30
C SER A 3 -21.77 25.67 63.89
N LEU A 4 -22.03 26.31 62.72
CA LEU A 4 -21.65 27.72 62.40
C LEU A 4 -20.10 27.97 62.28
N GLN A 5 -19.54 29.07 61.73
CA GLN A 5 -20.07 30.17 60.90
C GLN A 5 -19.00 30.82 59.97
N LYS A 6 -19.50 31.63 59.01
CA LYS A 6 -18.87 32.73 58.22
C LYS A 6 -17.70 33.45 58.93
N GLY A 7 -16.65 34.04 58.32
CA GLY A 7 -16.39 34.51 56.95
C GLY A 7 -15.66 35.88 56.96
N ILE A 8 -15.33 36.42 55.77
CA ILE A 8 -15.34 37.87 55.39
C ILE A 8 -14.11 38.79 55.68
N LEU A 9 -13.52 39.27 54.57
CA LEU A 9 -12.80 40.55 54.27
C LEU A 9 -11.31 40.83 54.64
N ASN A 10 -10.59 41.23 53.58
CA ASN A 10 -9.62 42.33 53.39
C ASN A 10 -8.34 42.50 54.26
N GLY A 11 -7.23 42.73 53.56
CA GLY A 11 -5.99 43.37 54.05
C GLY A 11 -5.13 43.81 52.85
N GLN A 12 -4.58 45.03 52.87
CA GLN A 12 -3.96 45.68 51.71
C GLN A 12 -2.46 45.99 51.92
N ASP A 13 -1.64 45.58 50.95
CA ASP A 13 -0.75 46.47 50.18
C ASP A 13 0.59 46.98 50.81
N TRP A 14 1.46 47.56 49.95
CA TRP A 14 2.69 48.38 50.20
C TRP A 14 4.10 47.76 50.39
N ASP A 15 4.95 48.07 49.38
CA ASP A 15 6.34 48.59 49.38
C ASP A 15 7.60 47.87 49.94
N GLU A 16 8.41 47.37 48.99
CA GLU A 16 9.66 47.99 48.49
C GLU A 16 10.58 48.82 49.44
N LYS A 17 11.83 48.37 49.67
CA LYS A 17 13.07 49.05 49.18
C LYS A 17 14.38 48.27 49.46
N ALA A 18 15.46 48.71 48.79
CA ALA A 18 16.75 48.03 48.65
C ALA A 18 17.83 48.53 49.62
N ASN A 19 19.03 47.91 49.61
CA ASN A 19 20.29 48.67 49.71
C ASN A 19 21.59 47.92 49.29
N PHE A 20 22.45 48.69 48.60
CA PHE A 20 23.92 48.64 48.55
C PHE A 20 24.74 47.47 47.94
N SER A 21 25.95 47.85 47.54
CA SER A 21 27.08 47.08 47.00
C SER A 21 28.39 47.75 47.48
N SER A 22 29.56 47.12 47.26
CA SER A 22 30.71 47.83 46.66
C SER A 22 31.91 46.92 46.27
N ASP A 23 32.74 47.46 45.36
CA ASP A 23 34.22 47.44 45.31
C ASP A 23 35.10 46.33 44.70
N LEU A 24 36.02 46.84 43.84
CA LEU A 24 37.41 46.41 43.51
C LEU A 24 37.65 45.14 42.65
N ALA A 25 38.59 45.11 41.67
CA ALA A 25 39.46 46.16 41.13
C ALA A 25 39.98 45.93 39.68
N PHE A 26 40.22 47.05 38.99
CA PHE A 26 41.21 47.33 37.93
C PHE A 26 41.18 46.73 36.49
N GLU A 27 41.78 47.53 35.60
CA GLU A 27 41.79 47.50 34.13
C GLU A 27 42.63 46.32 33.55
N LYS A 28 42.53 45.90 32.27
CA LYS A 28 42.66 46.70 31.03
C LYS A 28 42.22 45.91 29.78
N GLY A 29 41.84 46.61 28.71
CA GLY A 29 41.91 46.09 27.33
C GLY A 29 40.59 45.86 26.58
N TRP A 30 40.44 46.60 25.47
CA TRP A 30 39.56 46.37 24.31
C TRP A 30 38.02 46.38 24.48
N LYS A 31 37.35 47.05 23.52
CA LYS A 31 35.92 46.97 23.24
C LYS A 31 35.71 46.95 21.71
N PRO A 32 35.04 45.93 21.15
CA PRO A 32 34.25 46.09 19.94
C PRO A 32 32.81 46.46 20.34
N ALA A 33 32.17 47.38 19.62
CA ALA A 33 30.74 47.64 19.78
C ALA A 33 29.94 46.85 18.72
N THR A 34 28.91 46.08 19.11
CA THR A 34 27.71 45.84 18.25
C THR A 34 26.57 45.07 18.95
N SER A 35 25.35 45.62 18.83
CA SER A 35 24.01 45.02 18.59
C SER A 35 23.52 43.68 19.19
N ALA A 36 24.34 42.76 19.70
CA ALA A 36 23.97 41.35 19.95
C ALA A 36 22.79 41.12 20.92
N GLY A 37 22.53 42.06 21.84
CA GLY A 37 21.48 41.93 22.86
C GLY A 37 20.04 41.90 22.33
N SER A 38 19.76 42.53 21.18
CA SER A 38 18.41 42.60 20.63
C SER A 38 17.94 41.25 20.07
N TYR A 39 18.81 40.58 19.30
CA TYR A 39 18.48 39.31 18.64
C TYR A 39 18.19 38.19 19.64
N LYS A 40 19.01 37.99 20.68
CA LYS A 40 18.72 36.97 21.73
C LYS A 40 17.37 37.20 22.43
N LYS A 41 16.96 38.47 22.63
CA LYS A 41 15.65 38.83 23.23
C LYS A 41 14.48 38.64 22.25
N ARG A 42 14.70 38.82 20.95
CA ARG A 42 13.72 38.56 19.88
C ARG A 42 13.54 37.05 19.64
N PHE A 43 14.63 36.29 19.57
CA PHE A 43 14.65 34.85 19.36
C PHE A 43 14.00 34.09 20.54
N ARG A 44 14.33 34.44 21.79
CA ARG A 44 13.59 33.91 22.97
C ARG A 44 12.09 34.21 22.89
N ARG A 45 11.68 35.40 22.44
CA ARG A 45 10.26 35.77 22.30
C ARG A 45 9.54 34.96 21.20
N ILE A 46 10.26 34.53 20.16
CA ILE A 46 9.75 33.65 19.10
C ILE A 46 9.58 32.22 19.64
N ILE A 47 10.60 31.65 20.28
CA ILE A 47 10.55 30.30 20.89
C ILE A 47 9.40 30.22 21.91
N TRP A 48 9.28 31.20 22.80
CA TRP A 48 8.18 31.30 23.79
C TRP A 48 6.81 31.72 23.20
N SER A 49 6.71 31.88 21.87
CA SER A 49 5.43 32.03 21.15
C SER A 49 4.95 30.73 20.48
N PHE A 50 5.89 29.81 20.19
CA PHE A 50 5.60 28.45 19.74
C PHE A 50 5.31 27.51 20.92
N TRP A 51 5.93 27.73 22.08
CA TRP A 51 5.63 26.94 23.29
C TRP A 51 4.16 27.11 23.72
N PRO A 52 3.47 26.04 24.14
CA PRO A 52 2.06 26.10 24.48
C PRO A 52 1.75 27.03 25.66
N LYS A 53 0.98 28.08 25.38
CA LYS A 53 0.29 28.85 26.43
C LYS A 53 -0.75 27.95 27.09
N SER A 54 -0.59 27.69 28.39
CA SER A 54 -1.60 26.98 29.17
C SER A 54 -2.95 27.70 29.10
N PRO A 55 -4.09 26.97 29.08
CA PRO A 55 -5.39 27.58 29.28
C PRO A 55 -5.44 28.27 30.67
N PRO A 56 -6.23 29.35 30.83
CA PRO A 56 -6.37 30.01 32.12
C PRO A 56 -6.94 29.03 33.18
N PRO A 57 -6.49 29.10 34.45
CA PRO A 57 -6.74 28.03 35.43
C PRO A 57 -8.21 27.69 35.70
N ASP A 58 -9.09 28.70 35.66
CA ASP A 58 -10.41 28.65 36.32
C ASP A 58 -11.55 28.11 35.43
N LYS A 59 -11.25 27.65 34.22
CA LYS A 59 -12.29 27.20 33.28
C LYS A 59 -12.72 25.76 33.59
N LYS A 60 -13.81 25.60 34.35
CA LYS A 60 -14.48 24.31 34.62
C LYS A 60 -14.58 23.47 33.34
N LEU A 61 -14.08 22.24 33.39
CA LEU A 61 -14.10 21.31 32.26
C LEU A 61 -15.53 20.89 31.90
N ARG A 62 -15.77 20.65 30.60
CA ARG A 62 -17.04 20.08 30.13
C ARG A 62 -17.18 18.62 30.58
N PRO A 63 -18.40 18.08 30.81
CA PRO A 63 -18.58 16.68 31.23
C PRO A 63 -17.98 15.63 30.27
N THR A 64 -17.73 16.00 29.02
CA THR A 64 -17.09 15.17 27.98
C THR A 64 -15.60 15.47 27.76
N ALA A 65 -14.95 16.29 28.60
CA ALA A 65 -13.56 16.72 28.38
C ALA A 65 -12.58 15.54 28.35
N TYR A 66 -12.84 14.47 29.09
CA TYR A 66 -12.07 13.23 29.02
C TYR A 66 -12.03 12.62 27.60
N LEU A 67 -13.05 12.80 26.75
CA LEU A 67 -13.05 12.33 25.36
C LEU A 67 -12.11 13.16 24.47
N ASP A 68 -12.01 14.47 24.71
CA ASP A 68 -11.00 15.30 24.05
C ASP A 68 -9.59 14.89 24.47
N GLY A 69 -9.40 14.61 25.77
CA GLY A 69 -8.13 14.13 26.31
C GLY A 69 -7.71 12.77 25.76
N LEU A 70 -8.66 11.83 25.69
CA LEU A 70 -8.47 10.51 25.10
C LEU A 70 -8.11 10.61 23.61
N ARG A 71 -8.86 11.41 22.82
CA ARG A 71 -8.51 11.69 21.42
C ARG A 71 -7.12 12.34 21.29
N GLY A 72 -6.76 13.23 22.22
CA GLY A 72 -5.43 13.86 22.27
C GLY A 72 -4.31 12.87 22.47
N PHE A 73 -4.43 12.02 23.49
CA PHE A 73 -3.45 10.99 23.80
C PHE A 73 -3.36 9.93 22.70
N ALA A 74 -4.50 9.48 22.17
CA ALA A 74 -4.56 8.57 21.04
C ALA A 74 -3.86 9.14 19.78
N ALA A 75 -4.03 10.44 19.47
CA ALA A 75 -3.30 11.09 18.37
C ALA A 75 -1.77 11.16 18.59
N PHE A 76 -1.32 11.14 19.86
CA PHE A 76 0.10 11.02 20.18
C PHE A 76 0.61 9.57 20.06
N LEU A 77 -0.21 8.56 20.35
CA LEU A 77 0.14 7.15 20.06
C LEU A 77 0.21 6.86 18.55
N VAL A 78 -0.63 7.50 17.74
CA VAL A 78 -0.53 7.46 16.26
C VAL A 78 0.77 8.09 15.79
N TYR A 79 1.22 9.20 16.41
CA TYR A 79 2.54 9.78 16.13
C TYR A 79 3.67 8.80 16.45
N ILE A 80 3.66 8.16 17.62
CA ILE A 80 4.71 7.20 18.00
C ILE A 80 4.73 6.01 17.03
N GLN A 81 3.60 5.36 16.74
CA GLN A 81 3.59 4.18 15.85
C GLN A 81 4.20 4.49 14.47
N HIS A 82 3.89 5.64 13.86
CA HIS A 82 4.46 5.96 12.54
C HIS A 82 5.97 6.20 12.60
N HIS A 83 6.50 6.72 13.72
CA HIS A 83 7.94 6.89 13.91
C HIS A 83 8.64 5.56 14.25
N GLU A 84 8.05 4.71 15.10
CA GLU A 84 8.54 3.34 15.39
C GLU A 84 8.64 2.49 14.11
N LEU A 85 7.54 2.40 13.36
CA LEU A 85 7.46 1.53 12.19
C LEU A 85 8.29 2.05 11.00
N TRP A 86 8.55 3.37 10.90
CA TRP A 86 9.46 3.91 9.88
C TRP A 86 10.90 3.51 10.15
N VAL A 87 11.33 3.61 11.41
CA VAL A 87 12.71 3.33 11.84
C VAL A 87 13.02 1.84 11.81
N HIS A 88 12.01 1.01 12.11
CA HIS A 88 12.10 -0.44 12.12
C HIS A 88 11.51 -1.13 10.88
N ASP A 89 11.28 -0.39 9.78
CA ASP A 89 10.72 -0.94 8.53
C ASP A 89 11.65 -1.97 7.84
N SER A 90 12.96 -1.88 8.13
CA SER A 90 13.99 -2.78 7.62
C SER A 90 14.66 -3.56 8.77
N GLY A 91 14.56 -4.89 8.70
CA GLY A 91 15.22 -5.84 9.61
C GLY A 91 14.31 -6.57 10.61
N ASP A 92 14.93 -7.42 11.43
CA ASP A 92 14.31 -8.40 12.34
C ASP A 92 13.23 -7.89 13.30
N LEU A 93 13.24 -6.58 13.58
CA LEU A 93 12.35 -5.94 14.54
C LEU A 93 10.93 -5.70 13.98
N LYS A 94 10.76 -5.56 12.66
CA LYS A 94 9.43 -5.34 12.04
C LYS A 94 8.43 -6.42 12.44
N GLY A 95 8.80 -7.69 12.20
CA GLY A 95 7.97 -8.84 12.58
C GLY A 95 7.66 -8.88 14.07
N ALA A 96 8.59 -8.44 14.93
CA ALA A 96 8.38 -8.42 16.38
C ALA A 96 7.52 -7.25 16.88
N PHE A 97 7.55 -6.10 16.21
CA PHE A 97 6.68 -4.95 16.48
C PHE A 97 5.25 -5.16 15.97
N GLU A 98 5.08 -5.92 14.88
CA GLU A 98 3.76 -6.18 14.28
C GLU A 98 3.06 -7.43 14.84
N ASN A 99 3.79 -8.40 15.40
CA ASN A 99 3.22 -9.57 16.10
C ASN A 99 3.13 -9.38 17.64
N ALA A 100 2.72 -10.44 18.36
CA ALA A 100 2.61 -10.48 19.81
C ALA A 100 3.93 -10.91 20.50
N PHE A 101 4.00 -10.65 21.80
CA PHE A 101 5.12 -11.03 22.67
C PHE A 101 5.49 -12.53 22.59
N GLY A 102 6.71 -12.83 22.14
CA GLY A 102 7.23 -14.19 22.01
C GLY A 102 6.96 -14.88 20.67
N TYR A 103 6.45 -14.16 19.67
CA TYR A 103 6.40 -14.62 18.27
C TYR A 103 7.81 -14.94 17.77
N ASP A 104 8.00 -16.06 17.08
CA ASP A 104 9.30 -16.62 16.64
C ASP A 104 10.38 -16.63 17.74
N GLY A 105 9.99 -16.83 19.01
CA GLY A 105 10.90 -16.81 20.15
C GLY A 105 11.44 -15.42 20.53
N LYS A 106 10.99 -14.34 19.87
CA LYS A 106 11.44 -12.96 20.08
C LYS A 106 10.65 -12.28 21.21
N PHE A 107 11.30 -12.05 22.36
CA PHE A 107 10.67 -11.51 23.59
C PHE A 107 11.10 -10.06 23.88
N TYR A 108 10.52 -9.09 23.19
CA TYR A 108 10.83 -7.67 23.40
C TYR A 108 9.86 -6.97 24.35
N PHE A 109 10.38 -6.03 25.16
CA PHE A 109 9.57 -5.23 26.08
C PHE A 109 8.44 -4.47 25.37
N ALA A 110 8.73 -3.86 24.20
CA ALA A 110 7.76 -3.11 23.42
C ALA A 110 6.65 -3.94 22.76
N SER A 111 6.77 -5.28 22.67
CA SER A 111 5.67 -6.14 22.19
C SER A 111 4.81 -6.74 23.31
N PHE A 112 5.15 -6.49 24.59
CA PHE A 112 4.42 -7.00 25.74
C PHE A 112 2.98 -6.45 25.85
N TYR A 113 2.01 -7.30 26.19
CA TYR A 113 0.58 -6.97 26.22
C TYR A 113 0.29 -5.75 27.11
N GLY A 114 -0.54 -4.83 26.62
CA GLY A 114 -0.85 -3.55 27.29
C GLY A 114 0.26 -2.49 27.22
N ILE A 115 1.54 -2.90 27.30
CA ILE A 115 2.70 -2.00 27.15
C ILE A 115 2.88 -1.58 25.68
N ARG A 116 2.67 -2.51 24.75
CA ARG A 116 2.75 -2.32 23.28
C ARG A 116 2.01 -1.10 22.75
N HIS A 117 0.96 -0.64 23.43
CA HIS A 117 0.20 0.57 23.06
C HIS A 117 1.04 1.84 23.05
N MET A 118 2.09 1.91 23.87
CA MET A 118 2.97 3.07 23.94
C MET A 118 3.94 3.15 22.74
N PHE A 119 4.05 2.08 21.96
CA PHE A 119 4.93 1.94 20.80
C PHE A 119 4.09 1.80 19.51
N THR A 120 3.34 0.71 19.35
CA THR A 120 2.55 0.39 18.14
C THR A 120 1.04 0.45 18.37
N GLY A 121 0.56 1.33 19.24
CA GLY A 121 -0.86 1.48 19.59
C GLY A 121 -1.71 2.34 18.64
N GLY A 122 -1.16 2.76 17.49
CA GLY A 122 -1.81 3.67 16.54
C GLY A 122 -3.07 3.12 15.88
N HIS A 123 -3.11 1.83 15.50
CA HIS A 123 -4.35 1.21 14.98
C HIS A 123 -5.48 1.24 16.02
N TYR A 124 -5.18 0.92 17.27
CA TYR A 124 -6.11 0.98 18.39
C TYR A 124 -6.58 2.42 18.69
N ALA A 125 -5.67 3.39 18.58
CA ALA A 125 -6.00 4.81 18.65
C ALA A 125 -6.95 5.28 17.52
N VAL A 126 -6.76 4.81 16.28
CA VAL A 126 -7.66 5.13 15.15
C VAL A 126 -9.08 4.57 15.37
N VAL A 127 -9.22 3.31 15.77
CA VAL A 127 -10.55 2.75 16.08
C VAL A 127 -11.18 3.44 17.30
N THR A 128 -10.37 3.87 18.27
CA THR A 128 -10.83 4.71 19.39
C THR A 128 -11.36 6.06 18.92
N PHE A 129 -10.78 6.70 17.89
CA PHE A 129 -11.37 7.92 17.30
C PHE A 129 -12.77 7.67 16.76
N PHE A 130 -13.00 6.56 16.05
CA PHE A 130 -14.29 6.27 15.43
C PHE A 130 -15.41 6.08 16.47
N VAL A 131 -15.11 5.37 17.58
CA VAL A 131 -16.06 5.23 18.71
C VAL A 131 -16.30 6.59 19.39
N ILE A 132 -15.26 7.43 19.58
CA ILE A 132 -15.41 8.79 20.12
C ILE A 132 -16.25 9.67 19.17
N SER A 133 -16.04 9.61 17.86
CA SER A 133 -16.81 10.37 16.87
C SER A 133 -18.27 9.93 16.87
N GLY A 134 -18.56 8.63 16.85
CA GLY A 134 -19.91 8.08 17.00
C GLY A 134 -20.63 8.61 18.25
N TYR A 135 -19.94 8.58 19.40
CA TYR A 135 -20.45 9.15 20.65
C TYR A 135 -20.71 10.65 20.55
N VAL A 136 -19.69 11.45 20.20
CA VAL A 136 -19.75 12.93 20.25
C VAL A 136 -20.73 13.50 19.23
N LEU A 137 -20.88 12.88 18.06
CA LEU A 137 -21.90 13.24 17.08
C LEU A 137 -23.32 12.99 17.58
N SER A 138 -23.51 11.97 18.44
CA SER A 138 -24.82 11.55 18.92
C SER A 138 -25.33 12.35 20.14
N VAL A 139 -24.44 12.97 20.93
CA VAL A 139 -24.81 13.69 22.18
C VAL A 139 -25.96 14.68 21.99
N LYS A 140 -25.85 15.64 21.05
CA LYS A 140 -26.93 16.64 20.87
C LYS A 140 -28.19 16.03 20.22
N PRO A 141 -28.10 15.29 19.09
CA PRO A 141 -29.26 14.64 18.50
C PRO A 141 -30.04 13.74 19.48
N LEU A 142 -29.38 12.85 20.22
CA LEU A 142 -30.03 11.99 21.21
C LEU A 142 -30.67 12.81 22.34
N SER A 143 -30.03 13.89 22.82
CA SER A 143 -30.64 14.75 23.83
C SER A 143 -31.96 15.41 23.36
N LEU A 144 -32.06 15.75 22.07
CA LEU A 144 -33.29 16.30 21.46
C LEU A 144 -34.34 15.20 21.21
N ILE A 145 -33.93 14.01 20.74
CA ILE A 145 -34.81 12.84 20.58
C ILE A 145 -35.44 12.46 21.93
N GLN A 146 -34.63 12.37 22.99
CA GLN A 146 -35.11 12.09 24.35
C GLN A 146 -35.84 13.27 25.02
N ALA A 147 -35.99 14.42 24.35
CA ALA A 147 -36.81 15.56 24.76
C ALA A 147 -38.06 15.74 23.88
N GLY A 148 -38.18 14.99 22.77
CA GLY A 148 -39.27 15.14 21.79
C GLY A 148 -39.10 16.32 20.82
N GLU A 149 -37.96 17.00 20.81
CA GLU A 149 -37.72 18.24 20.05
C GLU A 149 -37.36 17.98 18.57
N TYR A 150 -38.23 17.25 17.85
CA TYR A 150 -37.96 16.75 16.50
C TYR A 150 -37.69 17.83 15.44
N VAL A 151 -38.22 19.05 15.60
CA VAL A 151 -37.94 20.17 14.67
C VAL A 151 -36.49 20.64 14.82
N GLN A 152 -36.04 20.89 16.06
CA GLN A 152 -34.66 21.26 16.36
C GLN A 152 -33.67 20.13 16.06
N LEU A 153 -34.11 18.87 16.13
CA LEU A 153 -33.33 17.71 15.70
C LEU A 153 -32.99 17.79 14.20
N GLY A 154 -33.99 18.09 13.34
CA GLY A 154 -33.81 18.27 11.90
C GLY A 154 -32.80 19.36 11.58
N ASP A 155 -33.00 20.56 12.13
CA ASP A 155 -32.04 21.69 12.03
C ASP A 155 -30.64 21.29 12.49
N THR A 156 -30.55 20.57 13.62
CA THR A 156 -29.27 20.14 14.20
C THR A 156 -28.54 19.16 13.29
N ILE A 157 -29.23 18.14 12.76
CA ILE A 157 -28.62 17.11 11.91
C ILE A 157 -28.23 17.69 10.54
N ALA A 158 -29.13 18.41 9.86
CA ALA A 158 -28.82 19.01 8.55
C ALA A 158 -27.62 19.95 8.63
N SER A 159 -27.61 20.83 9.64
CA SER A 159 -26.50 21.75 9.90
C SER A 159 -25.22 21.03 10.34
N ALA A 160 -25.32 19.90 11.04
CA ALA A 160 -24.14 19.09 11.43
C ALA A 160 -23.51 18.39 10.22
N LEU A 161 -24.31 17.74 9.38
CA LEU A 161 -23.89 17.02 8.17
C LEU A 161 -23.21 17.95 7.16
N PHE A 162 -23.87 19.05 6.76
CA PHE A 162 -23.31 20.03 5.81
C PHE A 162 -21.90 20.51 6.21
N ARG A 163 -21.70 20.76 7.51
CA ARG A 163 -20.41 21.24 8.04
C ARG A 163 -19.39 20.13 8.26
N ARG A 164 -19.77 18.85 8.35
CA ARG A 164 -18.83 17.74 8.61
C ARG A 164 -17.86 17.56 7.45
N TRP A 165 -18.35 17.59 6.20
CA TRP A 165 -17.49 17.50 5.01
C TRP A 165 -16.45 18.64 4.98
N LEU A 166 -16.90 19.90 5.06
CA LEU A 166 -16.01 21.07 5.06
C LEU A 166 -14.98 21.06 6.20
N ARG A 167 -15.35 20.56 7.39
CA ARG A 167 -14.44 20.50 8.55
C ARG A 167 -13.36 19.43 8.44
N LEU A 168 -13.69 18.29 7.82
CA LEU A 168 -12.74 17.21 7.60
C LEU A 168 -11.82 17.52 6.40
N PHE A 169 -12.41 17.90 5.27
CA PHE A 169 -11.68 17.98 4.01
C PHE A 169 -11.02 19.34 3.73
N LEU A 170 -11.55 20.49 4.20
CA LEU A 170 -10.89 21.78 3.91
C LEU A 170 -9.50 21.91 4.58
N PRO A 171 -9.31 21.53 5.86
CA PRO A 171 -7.97 21.53 6.46
C PRO A 171 -7.02 20.53 5.81
N LEU A 172 -7.53 19.38 5.38
CA LEU A 172 -6.77 18.39 4.61
C LEU A 172 -6.29 18.98 3.28
N ILE A 173 -7.18 19.54 2.46
CA ILE A 173 -6.82 20.15 1.16
C ILE A 173 -5.71 21.18 1.34
N VAL A 174 -5.84 22.10 2.32
CA VAL A 174 -4.84 23.14 2.57
C VAL A 174 -3.52 22.55 3.07
N THR A 175 -3.54 21.57 3.98
CA THR A 175 -2.29 20.96 4.49
C THR A 175 -1.57 20.12 3.46
N VAL A 176 -2.29 19.35 2.63
CA VAL A 176 -1.69 18.57 1.52
C VAL A 176 -1.12 19.52 0.46
N LEU A 177 -1.89 20.50 -0.04
CA LEU A 177 -1.39 21.45 -1.05
C LEU A 177 -0.16 22.24 -0.57
N LEU A 178 -0.12 22.65 0.70
CA LEU A 178 1.06 23.31 1.26
C LEU A 178 2.27 22.36 1.36
N SER A 179 2.05 21.11 1.75
CA SER A 179 3.12 20.10 1.80
C SER A 179 3.69 19.84 0.39
N VAL A 180 2.81 19.58 -0.59
CA VAL A 180 3.16 19.40 -2.01
C VAL A 180 3.91 20.60 -2.58
N THR A 181 3.44 21.81 -2.30
CA THR A 181 4.13 23.05 -2.72
C THR A 181 5.55 23.10 -2.16
N VAL A 182 5.73 22.76 -0.88
CA VAL A 182 7.05 22.72 -0.24
C VAL A 182 7.92 21.62 -0.84
N TYR A 183 7.41 20.40 -1.04
CA TYR A 183 8.17 19.28 -1.61
C TYR A 183 8.71 19.63 -3.01
N HIS A 184 7.83 20.08 -3.90
CA HIS A 184 8.18 20.42 -5.28
C HIS A 184 9.06 21.66 -5.39
N THR A 185 8.79 22.73 -4.62
CA THR A 185 9.58 23.99 -4.68
C THR A 185 11.03 23.80 -4.21
N PHE A 186 11.28 22.84 -3.32
CA PHE A 186 12.62 22.53 -2.82
C PHE A 186 13.26 21.31 -3.48
N GLY A 187 12.60 20.67 -4.45
CA GLY A 187 13.09 19.44 -5.09
C GLY A 187 13.31 18.28 -4.11
N MET A 188 12.54 18.22 -3.01
CA MET A 188 12.78 17.24 -1.95
C MET A 188 12.34 15.84 -2.37
N TRP A 189 13.31 14.96 -2.59
CA TRP A 189 13.06 13.52 -2.67
C TRP A 189 12.41 13.02 -1.37
N ILE A 190 11.39 12.17 -1.48
CA ILE A 190 10.68 11.56 -0.34
C ILE A 190 10.27 10.15 -0.77
N LYS A 191 10.55 9.12 0.04
CA LYS A 191 10.04 7.75 -0.21
C LYS A 191 8.52 7.67 0.09
N PRO A 192 7.66 7.12 -0.79
CA PRO A 192 7.86 6.64 -2.16
C PRO A 192 7.23 7.59 -3.21
N LEU A 193 7.45 8.91 -3.07
CA LEU A 193 6.81 9.96 -3.87
C LEU A 193 7.62 10.29 -5.14
N LYS A 194 7.05 9.93 -6.31
CA LYS A 194 7.55 10.36 -7.62
C LYS A 194 7.07 11.77 -7.95
N MET A 195 7.99 12.74 -7.87
CA MET A 195 7.75 14.16 -8.14
C MET A 195 7.37 14.40 -9.62
N GLN A 196 6.42 15.28 -9.87
CA GLN A 196 5.89 15.59 -11.21
C GLN A 196 6.73 16.63 -11.95
N ARG A 197 6.44 16.86 -13.23
CA ARG A 197 7.17 17.83 -14.08
C ARG A 197 6.95 19.28 -13.66
N THR A 198 5.75 19.64 -13.21
CA THR A 198 5.43 20.98 -12.72
C THR A 198 4.52 20.95 -11.49
N LEU A 199 4.56 22.01 -10.68
CA LEU A 199 3.67 22.19 -9.53
C LEU A 199 2.17 22.16 -9.91
N TRP A 200 1.83 22.49 -11.16
CA TRP A 200 0.46 22.35 -11.65
C TRP A 200 0.07 20.88 -11.85
N ASP A 201 0.99 20.05 -12.36
CA ASP A 201 0.78 18.62 -12.51
C ASP A 201 0.64 17.93 -11.15
N GLU A 202 1.39 18.36 -10.14
CA GLU A 202 1.22 17.91 -8.75
C GLU A 202 -0.20 18.20 -8.24
N PHE A 203 -0.68 19.44 -8.41
CA PHE A 203 -2.02 19.87 -7.98
C PHE A 203 -3.14 19.18 -8.77
N TRP A 204 -2.93 18.92 -10.05
CA TRP A 204 -3.87 18.19 -10.90
C TRP A 204 -3.95 16.70 -10.53
N THR A 205 -2.80 16.08 -10.26
CA THR A 205 -2.71 14.71 -9.72
C THR A 205 -3.40 14.61 -8.36
N PHE A 206 -3.13 15.56 -7.45
CA PHE A 206 -3.84 15.65 -6.17
C PHE A 206 -5.35 15.80 -6.36
N TYR A 207 -5.82 16.61 -7.32
CA TYR A 207 -7.25 16.72 -7.62
C TYR A 207 -7.87 15.42 -8.14
N ILE A 208 -7.15 14.68 -8.99
CA ILE A 208 -7.58 13.37 -9.53
C ILE A 208 -7.70 12.32 -8.42
N GLU A 209 -6.75 12.27 -7.48
CA GLU A 209 -6.86 11.43 -6.27
C GLU A 209 -7.99 11.91 -5.36
N PHE A 210 -8.00 13.21 -5.02
CA PHE A 210 -8.86 13.79 -4.00
C PHE A 210 -10.35 13.68 -4.32
N LYS A 211 -10.76 13.84 -5.59
CA LYS A 211 -12.16 13.67 -6.00
C LYS A 211 -12.66 12.24 -5.73
N ASN A 212 -11.80 11.23 -5.88
CA ASN A 212 -12.12 9.82 -5.65
C ASN A 212 -12.03 9.50 -4.14
N PHE A 213 -11.00 10.01 -3.46
CA PHE A 213 -10.76 9.84 -2.03
C PHE A 213 -11.86 10.47 -1.15
N SER A 214 -12.43 11.60 -1.56
CA SER A 214 -13.51 12.29 -0.83
C SER A 214 -14.92 11.77 -1.17
N PHE A 215 -15.06 10.81 -2.09
CA PHE A 215 -16.34 10.23 -2.48
C PHE A 215 -16.76 9.06 -1.58
N VAL A 216 -17.82 9.27 -0.80
CA VAL A 216 -18.23 8.37 0.30
C VAL A 216 -18.75 6.99 -0.14
N TYR A 217 -19.09 6.83 -1.42
CA TYR A 217 -19.57 5.56 -2.02
C TYR A 217 -18.53 4.93 -2.96
N LYS A 218 -17.24 5.27 -2.84
CA LYS A 218 -16.15 4.59 -3.57
C LYS A 218 -16.12 3.09 -3.20
N GLY A 219 -16.31 2.23 -4.20
CA GLY A 219 -16.46 0.77 -4.05
C GLY A 219 -15.19 -0.07 -4.29
N GLY A 220 -14.01 0.55 -4.39
CA GLY A 220 -12.74 -0.13 -4.66
C GLY A 220 -11.63 0.84 -5.11
N GLY A 221 -10.40 0.31 -5.26
CA GLY A 221 -9.20 1.08 -5.65
C GLY A 221 -8.56 1.90 -4.52
N GLU A 222 -7.33 2.38 -4.75
CA GLU A 222 -6.38 2.91 -3.74
C GLU A 222 -7.03 3.79 -2.64
N PRO A 223 -7.04 3.37 -1.36
CA PRO A 223 -7.81 4.04 -0.30
C PRO A 223 -7.08 5.21 0.37
N TRP A 224 -5.80 5.44 0.07
CA TRP A 224 -4.98 6.54 0.59
C TRP A 224 -4.77 7.64 -0.47
N LEU A 225 -4.20 8.78 -0.03
CA LEU A 225 -3.63 9.81 -0.92
C LEU A 225 -2.14 9.56 -1.05
N THR A 226 -1.57 9.64 -2.26
CA THR A 226 -0.15 9.34 -2.51
C THR A 226 0.75 10.24 -1.68
N TYR A 227 0.43 11.53 -1.63
CA TYR A 227 1.14 12.54 -0.85
C TYR A 227 1.03 12.36 0.67
N ASN A 228 0.01 11.64 1.17
CA ASN A 228 -0.31 11.55 2.59
C ASN A 228 -1.09 10.27 2.96
N ARG A 229 -0.43 9.09 2.87
CA ARG A 229 -1.09 7.79 3.04
C ARG A 229 -1.84 7.60 4.37
N HIS A 230 -1.34 8.12 5.49
CA HIS A 230 -1.98 8.01 6.80
C HIS A 230 -3.37 8.70 6.90
N LEU A 231 -3.78 9.50 5.91
CA LEU A 231 -5.07 10.22 5.93
C LEU A 231 -6.28 9.37 5.55
N TRP A 232 -6.12 8.09 5.19
CA TRP A 232 -7.20 7.16 4.81
C TRP A 232 -8.38 7.11 5.81
N SER A 233 -8.16 7.40 7.08
CA SER A 233 -9.22 7.42 8.10
C SER A 233 -10.23 8.57 7.94
N ILE A 234 -9.89 9.63 7.20
CA ILE A 234 -10.74 10.84 7.03
C ILE A 234 -12.02 10.58 6.20
N PRO A 235 -11.99 9.90 5.04
CA PRO A 235 -13.22 9.48 4.36
C PRO A 235 -14.01 8.44 5.15
N VAL A 236 -13.36 7.56 5.92
CA VAL A 236 -14.02 6.62 6.84
C VAL A 236 -14.76 7.37 7.95
N GLU A 237 -14.15 8.41 8.52
CA GLU A 237 -14.74 9.35 9.47
C GLU A 237 -15.99 10.04 8.89
N PHE A 238 -15.95 10.45 7.61
CA PHE A 238 -17.12 11.01 6.95
C PHE A 238 -18.22 9.94 6.70
N LYS A 239 -17.87 8.74 6.24
CA LYS A 239 -18.80 7.61 6.04
C LYS A 239 -19.52 7.22 7.34
N GLY A 240 -18.77 7.03 8.43
CA GLY A 240 -19.31 6.77 9.77
C GLY A 240 -20.20 7.91 10.28
N SER A 241 -19.84 9.16 9.99
CA SER A 241 -20.68 10.32 10.32
C SER A 241 -22.05 10.28 9.63
N ILE A 242 -22.11 9.89 8.35
CA ILE A 242 -23.39 9.77 7.62
C ILE A 242 -24.25 8.64 8.22
N VAL A 243 -23.65 7.47 8.52
CA VAL A 243 -24.37 6.35 9.16
C VAL A 243 -24.96 6.76 10.50
N VAL A 244 -24.22 7.54 11.30
CA VAL A 244 -24.71 8.11 12.56
C VAL A 244 -25.88 9.06 12.33
N TYR A 245 -25.75 10.07 11.45
CA TYR A 245 -26.80 11.06 11.22
C TYR A 245 -28.09 10.45 10.63
N THR A 246 -27.97 9.48 9.74
CA THR A 246 -29.13 8.79 9.13
C THR A 246 -29.83 7.90 10.13
N SER A 247 -29.08 7.11 10.93
CA SER A 247 -29.65 6.26 11.99
C SER A 247 -30.35 7.09 13.08
N LEU A 248 -29.77 8.23 13.50
CA LEU A 248 -30.40 9.16 14.44
C LEU A 248 -31.73 9.73 13.90
N MET A 249 -31.83 9.98 12.59
CA MET A 249 -33.07 10.44 11.98
C MET A 249 -34.11 9.30 11.91
N ALA A 250 -33.70 8.12 11.42
CA ALA A 250 -34.57 6.95 11.29
C ALA A 250 -35.13 6.49 12.65
N PHE A 251 -34.29 6.43 13.69
CA PHE A 251 -34.69 5.98 15.02
C PHE A 251 -35.29 7.10 15.88
N SER A 252 -35.40 8.34 15.37
CA SER A 252 -35.93 9.49 16.12
C SER A 252 -37.36 9.27 16.65
N ARG A 253 -38.19 8.49 15.93
CA ARG A 253 -39.57 8.15 16.32
C ARG A 253 -39.72 6.76 16.94
N CYS A 254 -38.64 6.00 17.09
CA CYS A 254 -38.67 4.70 17.76
C CYS A 254 -38.88 4.88 19.27
N SER A 255 -39.57 3.93 19.91
CA SER A 255 -39.57 3.84 21.37
C SER A 255 -38.16 3.59 21.89
N ARG A 256 -37.85 4.00 23.14
CA ARG A 256 -36.51 3.84 23.75
C ARG A 256 -35.97 2.41 23.60
N THR A 257 -36.82 1.40 23.86
CA THR A 257 -36.45 -0.01 23.74
C THR A 257 -36.21 -0.43 22.29
N ALA A 258 -37.04 0.04 21.35
CA ALA A 258 -36.86 -0.25 19.92
C ALA A 258 -35.57 0.40 19.38
N ARG A 259 -35.30 1.67 19.72
CA ARG A 259 -34.05 2.35 19.30
C ARG A 259 -32.80 1.59 19.75
N LEU A 260 -32.72 1.22 21.03
CA LEU A 260 -31.56 0.47 21.55
C LEU A 260 -31.38 -0.88 20.84
N TRP A 261 -32.47 -1.58 20.50
CA TRP A 261 -32.40 -2.80 19.69
C TRP A 261 -31.99 -2.53 18.25
N CYS A 262 -32.44 -1.45 17.61
CA CYS A 262 -31.99 -1.06 16.27
C CYS A 262 -30.51 -0.66 16.22
N GLU A 263 -30.01 0.03 17.25
CA GLU A 263 -28.59 0.35 17.41
C GLU A 263 -27.75 -0.93 17.55
N VAL A 264 -28.16 -1.87 18.41
CA VAL A 264 -27.52 -3.19 18.55
C VAL A 264 -27.60 -4.02 17.27
N ALA A 265 -28.74 -3.99 16.56
CA ALA A 265 -28.92 -4.71 15.30
C ALA A 265 -28.01 -4.17 14.19
N LEU A 266 -27.82 -2.84 14.10
CA LEU A 266 -26.84 -2.25 13.16
C LEU A 266 -25.40 -2.57 13.55
N ILE A 267 -25.05 -2.53 14.84
CA ILE A 267 -23.72 -2.97 15.32
C ILE A 267 -23.44 -4.42 14.89
N TYR A 268 -24.42 -5.30 15.07
CA TYR A 268 -24.33 -6.71 14.66
C TYR A 268 -24.23 -6.87 13.14
N TYR A 269 -25.11 -6.23 12.38
CA TYR A 269 -25.13 -6.28 10.91
C TYR A 269 -23.80 -5.80 10.29
N PHE A 270 -23.24 -4.71 10.80
CA PHE A 270 -21.96 -4.15 10.36
C PHE A 270 -20.71 -4.89 10.90
N MET A 271 -20.86 -5.98 11.66
CA MET A 271 -19.73 -6.74 12.23
C MET A 271 -19.80 -8.25 11.94
N TYR A 272 -20.98 -8.81 11.74
CA TYR A 272 -21.20 -10.24 11.55
C TYR A 272 -21.89 -10.61 10.22
N ILE A 273 -22.47 -9.63 9.50
CA ILE A 273 -23.22 -9.86 8.24
C ILE A 273 -22.57 -9.15 7.04
N THR A 274 -21.84 -8.05 7.26
CA THR A 274 -21.15 -7.26 6.23
C THR A 274 -19.80 -6.79 6.73
N ASP A 275 -18.84 -6.50 5.81
CA ASP A 275 -17.58 -5.84 6.15
C ASP A 275 -17.80 -4.34 6.45
N GLY A 276 -18.53 -4.09 7.53
CA GLY A 276 -18.97 -2.78 7.98
C GLY A 276 -18.23 -2.31 9.22
N TRP A 277 -17.07 -2.90 9.58
CA TRP A 277 -16.47 -2.78 10.91
C TRP A 277 -16.39 -1.33 11.40
N ALA A 278 -16.00 -0.40 10.52
CA ALA A 278 -15.96 1.03 10.82
C ALA A 278 -17.36 1.59 11.15
N CYS A 279 -18.38 1.30 10.34
CA CYS A 279 -19.77 1.67 10.63
C CYS A 279 -20.25 1.09 11.97
N SER A 280 -19.85 -0.14 12.32
CA SER A 280 -20.14 -0.74 13.63
C SER A 280 -19.50 0.04 14.79
N THR A 281 -18.23 0.46 14.67
CA THR A 281 -17.55 1.28 15.71
C THR A 281 -18.28 2.61 15.98
N PHE A 282 -18.76 3.27 14.92
CA PHE A 282 -19.55 4.51 15.04
C PHE A 282 -20.92 4.26 15.71
N MET A 283 -21.60 3.17 15.36
CA MET A 283 -22.88 2.79 15.98
C MET A 283 -22.71 2.37 17.45
N ALA A 284 -21.61 1.72 17.81
CA ALA A 284 -21.27 1.44 19.21
C ALA A 284 -20.99 2.73 20.00
N GLY A 285 -20.35 3.73 19.37
CA GLY A 285 -20.25 5.09 19.92
C GLY A 285 -21.60 5.74 20.20
N MET A 286 -22.58 5.61 19.28
CA MET A 286 -23.95 6.07 19.48
C MET A 286 -24.63 5.35 20.65
N LEU A 287 -24.57 4.03 20.70
CA LEU A 287 -25.18 3.21 21.76
C LEU A 287 -24.60 3.55 23.14
N LEU A 288 -23.28 3.71 23.25
CA LEU A 288 -22.64 4.19 24.47
C LEU A 288 -23.17 5.57 24.87
N CYS A 289 -23.45 6.46 23.91
CA CYS A 289 -24.01 7.79 24.19
C CYS A 289 -25.48 7.75 24.64
N ASP A 290 -26.35 6.93 24.05
CA ASP A 290 -27.76 6.83 24.49
C ASP A 290 -27.82 6.23 25.90
N LEU A 291 -27.06 5.16 26.15
CA LEU A 291 -26.91 4.58 27.49
C LEU A 291 -26.36 5.60 28.52
N ASP A 292 -25.40 6.44 28.14
CA ASP A 292 -24.88 7.50 29.01
C ASP A 292 -25.89 8.61 29.32
N LEU A 293 -26.80 8.91 28.40
CA LEU A 293 -27.87 9.88 28.60
C LEU A 293 -29.00 9.30 29.47
N LEU A 294 -29.35 8.02 29.24
CA LEU A 294 -30.31 7.29 30.07
C LEU A 294 -29.81 7.08 31.51
N ALA A 295 -28.51 6.78 31.69
CA ALA A 295 -27.88 6.68 33.00
C ALA A 295 -28.03 7.98 33.83
N LYS A 296 -27.84 9.15 33.20
CA LYS A 296 -28.00 10.47 33.84
C LYS A 296 -29.45 10.79 34.22
N LYS A 297 -30.44 10.08 33.67
CA LYS A 297 -31.86 10.19 34.00
C LYS A 297 -32.37 9.09 34.96
N GLY A 298 -31.54 8.10 35.29
CA GLY A 298 -31.98 6.89 36.02
C GLY A 298 -32.82 5.93 35.16
N GLU A 299 -32.80 6.07 33.83
CA GLU A 299 -33.66 5.37 32.88
C GLU A 299 -33.03 4.12 32.24
N LEU A 300 -31.95 3.58 32.83
CA LEU A 300 -31.23 2.44 32.26
C LEU A 300 -32.11 1.17 32.13
N PRO A 301 -31.88 0.33 31.11
CA PRO A 301 -32.45 -1.01 31.01
C PRO A 301 -32.28 -1.81 32.31
N ARG A 302 -33.35 -2.47 32.77
CA ARG A 302 -33.40 -3.18 34.07
C ARG A 302 -32.26 -4.19 34.28
N PHE A 303 -31.75 -4.80 33.21
CA PHE A 303 -30.63 -5.75 33.30
C PHE A 303 -29.30 -5.06 33.62
N LEU A 304 -29.05 -3.85 33.11
CA LEU A 304 -27.86 -3.06 33.44
C LEU A 304 -27.92 -2.53 34.87
N VAL A 305 -29.11 -2.12 35.34
CA VAL A 305 -29.31 -1.69 36.75
C VAL A 305 -29.00 -2.84 37.72
N ARG A 306 -29.37 -4.09 37.38
CA ARG A 306 -29.04 -5.28 38.17
C ARG A 306 -27.52 -5.52 38.30
N LEU A 307 -26.72 -5.06 37.34
CA LEU A 307 -25.25 -5.18 37.35
C LEU A 307 -24.56 -4.05 38.14
N GLU A 308 -25.29 -3.06 38.67
CA GLU A 308 -24.69 -1.93 39.39
C GLU A 308 -23.75 -2.33 40.55
N PRO A 309 -24.06 -3.34 41.41
CA PRO A 309 -23.14 -3.75 42.48
C PRO A 309 -21.78 -4.23 41.95
N ALA A 310 -21.74 -4.81 40.75
CA ALA A 310 -20.53 -5.31 40.11
C ALA A 310 -19.84 -4.27 39.21
N LYS A 311 -20.34 -3.02 39.11
CA LYS A 311 -19.88 -2.04 38.09
C LYS A 311 -18.37 -1.85 38.05
N MET A 312 -17.71 -1.70 39.20
CA MET A 312 -16.25 -1.48 39.24
C MET A 312 -15.48 -2.71 38.78
N PHE A 313 -15.90 -3.91 39.19
CA PHE A 313 -15.33 -5.17 38.73
C PHE A 313 -15.45 -5.29 37.21
N ILE A 314 -16.64 -5.03 36.65
CA ILE A 314 -16.90 -5.06 35.21
C ILE A 314 -15.99 -4.08 34.46
N TYR A 315 -15.98 -2.79 34.82
CA TYR A 315 -15.18 -1.80 34.08
C TYR A 315 -13.67 -2.02 34.20
N TYR A 316 -13.15 -2.56 35.32
CA TYR A 316 -11.73 -2.95 35.38
C TYR A 316 -11.41 -4.15 34.48
N HIS A 317 -12.30 -5.14 34.37
CA HIS A 317 -12.11 -6.26 33.44
C HIS A 317 -12.24 -5.81 31.97
N LEU A 318 -13.20 -4.93 31.65
CA LEU A 318 -13.31 -4.31 30.32
C LEU A 318 -12.03 -3.52 29.97
N LEU A 319 -11.43 -2.79 30.91
CA LEU A 319 -10.15 -2.13 30.68
C LEU A 319 -9.01 -3.14 30.41
N VAL A 320 -8.90 -4.21 31.19
CA VAL A 320 -7.87 -5.25 30.99
C VAL A 320 -8.05 -5.96 29.64
N PHE A 321 -9.26 -6.41 29.32
CA PHE A 321 -9.56 -7.03 28.03
C PHE A 321 -9.38 -6.03 26.87
N GLY A 322 -9.70 -4.75 27.05
CA GLY A 322 -9.44 -3.73 26.02
C GLY A 322 -7.95 -3.50 25.77
N LEU A 323 -7.14 -3.45 26.83
CA LEU A 323 -5.68 -3.35 26.74
C LEU A 323 -5.03 -4.63 26.19
N PHE A 324 -5.65 -5.80 26.33
CA PHE A 324 -5.20 -7.02 25.68
C PHE A 324 -5.61 -7.05 24.19
N LEU A 325 -6.91 -6.92 23.91
CA LEU A 325 -7.47 -7.03 22.55
C LEU A 325 -7.01 -5.92 21.61
N GLY A 326 -6.71 -4.73 22.15
CA GLY A 326 -6.11 -3.65 21.37
C GLY A 326 -4.69 -3.96 20.88
N GLY A 327 -4.03 -4.96 21.48
CA GLY A 327 -2.64 -5.37 21.21
C GLY A 327 -2.53 -6.49 20.20
N VAL A 328 -3.56 -6.67 19.36
CA VAL A 328 -3.65 -7.71 18.32
C VAL A 328 -2.46 -7.66 17.34
N PRO A 329 -1.93 -8.82 16.91
CA PRO A 329 -1.03 -8.89 15.75
C PRO A 329 -1.62 -8.17 14.53
N SER A 330 -0.80 -7.41 13.81
CA SER A 330 -1.27 -6.50 12.75
C SER A 330 -0.57 -6.67 11.40
N GLN A 331 0.47 -7.50 11.33
CA GLN A 331 1.36 -7.67 10.17
C GLN A 331 0.61 -8.05 8.89
N ASN A 332 -0.42 -8.90 8.99
CA ASN A 332 -1.28 -9.31 7.88
C ASN A 332 -2.69 -9.66 8.40
N SER A 333 -3.52 -10.25 7.52
CA SER A 333 -4.88 -10.73 7.81
C SER A 333 -4.99 -12.27 7.88
N ASN A 334 -3.87 -13.00 7.95
CA ASN A 334 -3.87 -14.47 8.02
C ASN A 334 -4.23 -14.98 9.43
N VAL A 335 -5.26 -15.83 9.53
CA VAL A 335 -5.84 -16.25 10.81
C VAL A 335 -4.98 -17.34 11.48
N GLU A 336 -4.22 -18.10 10.71
CA GLU A 336 -3.33 -19.15 11.17
C GLU A 336 -2.08 -18.54 11.83
N GLN A 337 -1.56 -17.42 11.29
CA GLN A 337 -0.53 -16.61 11.95
C GLN A 337 -1.05 -15.97 13.24
N LEU A 338 -2.31 -15.49 13.25
CA LEU A 338 -2.95 -15.07 14.51
C LEU A 338 -3.04 -16.23 15.51
N ALA A 339 -3.30 -17.46 15.05
CA ALA A 339 -3.34 -18.64 15.93
C ALA A 339 -1.96 -19.04 16.47
N ARG A 340 -0.88 -18.89 15.66
CA ARG A 340 0.53 -19.08 16.09
C ARG A 340 0.98 -18.04 17.12
N ASN A 341 0.38 -16.85 17.12
CA ASN A 341 0.72 -15.80 18.07
C ASN A 341 0.33 -16.19 19.52
N ARG A 342 1.28 -16.03 20.45
CA ARG A 342 1.10 -16.42 21.85
C ARG A 342 -0.10 -15.69 22.46
N GLY A 343 -1.01 -16.45 23.08
CA GLY A 343 -2.24 -15.93 23.68
C GLY A 343 -3.40 -15.66 22.70
N TRP A 344 -3.20 -15.85 21.40
CA TRP A 344 -4.21 -15.55 20.36
C TRP A 344 -4.85 -16.80 19.73
N TYR A 345 -4.30 -18.00 19.94
CA TYR A 345 -4.84 -19.29 19.47
C TYR A 345 -6.37 -19.42 19.62
N TYR A 346 -6.91 -19.37 20.84
CA TYR A 346 -8.35 -19.50 21.07
C TYR A 346 -9.17 -18.30 20.58
N LEU A 347 -8.56 -17.13 20.42
CA LEU A 347 -9.24 -15.95 19.90
C LEU A 347 -9.45 -16.04 18.39
N SER A 348 -8.50 -16.62 17.64
CA SER A 348 -8.56 -16.74 16.18
C SER A 348 -9.92 -17.28 15.66
N TYR A 349 -10.45 -18.31 16.33
CA TYR A 349 -11.76 -18.92 16.06
C TYR A 349 -12.99 -18.03 16.33
N LEU A 350 -12.84 -16.90 17.02
CA LEU A 350 -13.92 -15.95 17.32
C LEU A 350 -14.09 -14.88 16.24
N LYS A 351 -13.18 -14.83 15.25
CA LYS A 351 -13.23 -13.89 14.12
C LYS A 351 -14.46 -14.15 13.24
N PRO A 352 -15.36 -13.18 13.03
CA PRO A 352 -16.52 -13.37 12.17
C PRO A 352 -16.12 -13.48 10.70
N GLN A 353 -16.87 -14.27 9.93
CA GLN A 353 -16.63 -14.43 8.48
C GLN A 353 -16.66 -13.06 7.75
N ALA A 354 -17.62 -12.20 8.10
CA ALA A 354 -17.94 -10.98 7.36
C ALA A 354 -16.89 -9.84 7.42
N VAL A 355 -15.99 -9.82 8.41
CA VAL A 355 -14.90 -8.82 8.47
C VAL A 355 -13.63 -9.49 7.95
N PHE A 356 -13.08 -9.02 6.83
CA PHE A 356 -11.98 -9.72 6.16
C PHE A 356 -10.68 -9.68 7.00
N ASP A 357 -10.19 -8.48 7.30
CA ASP A 357 -9.01 -8.28 8.14
C ASP A 357 -9.37 -8.39 9.64
N TYR A 358 -8.92 -9.48 10.26
CA TYR A 358 -9.31 -9.87 11.62
C TYR A 358 -9.02 -8.80 12.67
N LYS A 359 -8.03 -7.91 12.48
CA LYS A 359 -7.62 -6.98 13.54
C LYS A 359 -8.72 -5.98 13.88
N TRP A 360 -9.54 -5.58 12.91
CA TRP A 360 -10.62 -4.62 13.14
C TRP A 360 -11.73 -5.15 14.05
N PHE A 361 -11.95 -6.47 14.09
CA PHE A 361 -12.89 -7.11 15.02
C PHE A 361 -12.43 -6.96 16.49
N TYR A 362 -11.17 -7.28 16.78
CA TYR A 362 -10.63 -7.14 18.13
C TYR A 362 -10.44 -5.68 18.54
N LEU A 363 -10.00 -4.82 17.61
CA LEU A 363 -9.86 -3.38 17.84
C LEU A 363 -11.23 -2.69 18.08
N PHE A 364 -12.31 -3.15 17.45
CA PHE A 364 -13.68 -2.72 17.76
C PHE A 364 -14.01 -2.96 19.25
N TRP A 365 -13.86 -4.21 19.71
CA TRP A 365 -14.13 -4.56 21.11
C TRP A 365 -13.23 -3.77 22.06
N ALA A 366 -11.93 -3.66 21.75
CA ALA A 366 -10.97 -2.93 22.54
C ALA A 366 -11.32 -1.43 22.68
N ALA A 367 -11.75 -0.78 21.59
CA ALA A 367 -12.10 0.63 21.57
C ALA A 367 -13.42 0.90 22.32
N VAL A 368 -14.42 0.04 22.13
CA VAL A 368 -15.70 0.10 22.85
C VAL A 368 -15.46 -0.08 24.35
N PHE A 369 -14.67 -1.07 24.76
CA PHE A 369 -14.34 -1.32 26.17
C PHE A 369 -13.56 -0.15 26.80
N LEU A 370 -12.60 0.44 26.09
CA LEU A 370 -11.86 1.61 26.55
C LEU A 370 -12.77 2.82 26.75
N VAL A 371 -13.51 3.23 25.71
CA VAL A 371 -14.40 4.41 25.77
C VAL A 371 -15.50 4.24 26.81
N ALA A 372 -16.02 3.01 27.02
CA ALA A 372 -16.96 2.71 28.09
C ALA A 372 -16.34 2.81 29.50
N SER A 373 -15.07 2.41 29.67
CA SER A 373 -14.42 2.31 30.99
C SER A 373 -13.82 3.63 31.49
N VAL A 374 -13.24 4.44 30.61
CA VAL A 374 -12.63 5.75 30.95
C VAL A 374 -13.53 6.63 31.83
N PRO A 375 -14.82 6.89 31.51
CA PRO A 375 -15.66 7.76 32.35
C PRO A 375 -16.03 7.18 33.72
N ARG A 376 -15.82 5.89 33.98
CA ARG A 376 -16.19 5.23 35.26
C ARG A 376 -14.99 4.96 36.17
N ILE A 377 -13.80 4.80 35.60
CA ILE A 377 -12.57 4.59 36.38
C ILE A 377 -11.97 5.96 36.71
N HIS A 378 -12.13 6.41 37.96
CA HIS A 378 -11.80 7.78 38.39
C HIS A 378 -10.38 8.24 38.02
N TRP A 379 -9.34 7.43 38.30
CA TRP A 379 -7.96 7.81 37.99
C TRP A 379 -7.70 7.93 36.48
N LEU A 380 -8.34 7.06 35.68
CA LEU A 380 -8.22 7.03 34.22
C LEU A 380 -8.93 8.23 33.58
N LYS A 381 -10.12 8.58 34.10
CA LYS A 381 -10.81 9.83 33.77
C LYS A 381 -9.94 11.05 34.07
N SER A 382 -9.37 11.11 35.27
CA SER A 382 -8.50 12.21 35.71
C SER A 382 -7.21 12.33 34.88
N PHE A 383 -6.64 11.21 34.41
CA PHE A 383 -5.50 11.22 33.50
C PHE A 383 -5.81 11.94 32.18
N PHE A 384 -6.93 11.62 31.52
CA PHE A 384 -7.33 12.31 30.29
C PHE A 384 -7.83 13.75 30.53
N GLU A 385 -8.23 14.10 31.75
CA GLU A 385 -8.55 15.48 32.15
C GLU A 385 -7.30 16.30 32.56
N THR A 386 -6.09 15.74 32.52
CA THR A 386 -4.83 16.48 32.73
C THR A 386 -4.60 17.56 31.67
N ARG A 387 -3.88 18.63 32.05
CA ARG A 387 -3.52 19.74 31.14
C ARG A 387 -2.78 19.26 29.87
N VAL A 388 -1.99 18.19 29.95
CA VAL A 388 -1.27 17.60 28.80
C VAL A 388 -2.25 16.93 27.84
N CYS A 389 -3.11 16.03 28.33
CA CYS A 389 -4.12 15.39 27.49
C CYS A 389 -5.11 16.41 26.89
N GLN A 390 -5.53 17.41 27.66
CA GLN A 390 -6.39 18.50 27.16
C GLN A 390 -5.67 19.40 26.13
N TYR A 391 -4.36 19.59 26.24
CA TYR A 391 -3.55 20.29 25.23
C TYR A 391 -3.50 19.49 23.91
N LEU A 392 -3.08 18.22 23.98
CA LEU A 392 -3.06 17.31 22.84
C LEU A 392 -4.46 17.19 22.20
N GLY A 393 -5.51 17.08 23.02
CA GLY A 393 -6.90 16.98 22.58
C GLY A 393 -7.36 18.17 21.73
N ARG A 394 -6.86 19.36 22.01
CA ARG A 394 -7.14 20.58 21.24
C ARG A 394 -6.38 20.64 19.91
N ILE A 395 -5.16 20.12 19.83
CA ILE A 395 -4.36 20.10 18.59
C ILE A 395 -4.47 18.80 17.79
N SER A 396 -5.16 17.78 18.32
CA SER A 396 -5.19 16.40 17.82
C SER A 396 -5.42 16.27 16.30
N PHE A 397 -6.30 17.08 15.72
CA PHE A 397 -6.54 17.06 14.27
C PHE A 397 -5.40 17.69 13.47
N GLY A 398 -4.83 18.81 13.94
CA GLY A 398 -3.64 19.42 13.34
C GLY A 398 -2.38 18.54 13.47
N LEU A 399 -2.27 17.79 14.57
CA LEU A 399 -1.24 16.77 14.79
C LEU A 399 -1.41 15.60 13.80
N TYR A 400 -2.64 15.10 13.66
CA TYR A 400 -2.96 14.05 12.70
C TYR A 400 -2.61 14.47 11.26
N LEU A 401 -2.94 15.69 10.85
CA LEU A 401 -2.64 16.18 9.49
C LEU A 401 -1.14 16.42 9.21
N ILE A 402 -0.31 16.70 10.24
CA ILE A 402 1.07 17.19 10.03
C ILE A 402 2.17 16.21 10.43
N HIS A 403 1.86 15.13 11.17
CA HIS A 403 2.90 14.19 11.59
C HIS A 403 3.57 13.45 10.42
N GLY A 404 2.80 12.95 9.44
CA GLY A 404 3.36 12.34 8.22
C GLY A 404 4.29 13.27 7.44
N PRO A 405 3.86 14.49 7.07
CA PRO A 405 4.72 15.47 6.40
C PRO A 405 6.01 15.80 7.15
N VAL A 406 6.00 15.85 8.48
CA VAL A 406 7.22 16.06 9.28
C VAL A 406 8.08 14.80 9.35
N LEU A 407 7.46 13.61 9.43
CA LEU A 407 8.18 12.33 9.41
C LEU A 407 8.92 12.13 8.08
N TRP A 408 8.24 12.19 6.94
CA TRP A 408 8.84 11.89 5.63
C TRP A 408 9.76 13.00 5.08
N THR A 409 9.88 14.13 5.78
CA THR A 409 10.87 15.17 5.51
C THR A 409 11.93 15.23 6.61
N LEU A 410 11.65 15.89 7.73
CA LEU A 410 12.62 16.11 8.80
C LEU A 410 12.93 14.84 9.61
N GLY A 411 11.95 13.97 9.83
CA GLY A 411 12.11 12.71 10.57
C GLY A 411 13.12 11.80 9.90
N ASP A 412 12.81 11.44 8.67
CA ASP A 412 13.60 10.63 7.78
C ASP A 412 15.08 11.06 7.73
N ARG A 413 15.36 12.32 7.42
CA ARG A 413 16.75 12.83 7.35
C ARG A 413 17.46 12.78 8.69
N LEU A 414 16.76 13.01 9.81
CA LEU A 414 17.34 12.86 11.14
C LEU A 414 17.61 11.39 11.50
N TYR A 415 16.77 10.45 11.10
CA TYR A 415 17.04 9.02 11.29
C TYR A 415 18.22 8.53 10.41
N VAL A 416 18.27 8.97 9.16
CA VAL A 416 19.37 8.71 8.20
C VAL A 416 20.72 9.23 8.70
N VAL A 417 20.75 10.42 9.31
CA VAL A 417 21.94 10.97 9.99
C VAL A 417 22.41 10.08 11.13
N MET A 418 21.47 9.52 11.91
CA MET A 418 21.76 8.73 13.12
C MET A 418 22.08 7.25 12.84
N GLY A 419 22.09 6.80 11.59
CA GLY A 419 22.43 5.42 11.20
C GLY A 419 21.25 4.52 10.81
N TRP A 420 20.07 5.09 10.55
CA TRP A 420 18.92 4.37 9.99
C TRP A 420 18.84 4.64 8.48
N VAL A 421 19.70 3.94 7.73
CA VAL A 421 19.90 4.11 6.29
C VAL A 421 19.40 2.85 5.58
N VAL A 422 18.66 3.04 4.48
CA VAL A 422 18.32 2.00 3.49
C VAL A 422 18.89 2.41 2.13
N GLU A 423 18.90 1.49 1.16
CA GLU A 423 19.61 1.70 -0.11
C GLU A 423 19.12 2.93 -0.90
N GLU A 424 17.81 3.17 -0.95
CA GLU A 424 17.23 4.37 -1.60
C GLU A 424 17.78 5.68 -1.02
N HIS A 425 18.18 5.68 0.26
CA HIS A 425 18.79 6.84 0.91
C HIS A 425 20.24 7.07 0.45
N LEU A 426 20.96 6.00 0.08
CA LEU A 426 22.28 6.10 -0.56
C LEU A 426 22.16 6.53 -2.03
N GLN A 427 21.10 6.11 -2.73
CA GLN A 427 20.86 6.51 -4.12
C GLN A 427 20.44 7.99 -4.24
N HIS A 428 19.55 8.48 -3.37
CA HIS A 428 18.93 9.82 -3.53
C HIS A 428 19.39 10.90 -2.54
N ILE A 429 19.78 10.53 -1.32
CA ILE A 429 20.23 11.46 -0.27
C ILE A 429 21.55 11.04 0.42
N PRO A 430 22.58 10.54 -0.30
CA PRO A 430 23.80 9.97 0.31
C PRO A 430 24.52 10.97 1.23
N HIS A 431 24.44 12.26 0.89
CA HIS A 431 25.02 13.34 1.68
C HIS A 431 24.39 13.52 3.09
N TRP A 432 23.31 12.80 3.44
CA TRP A 432 22.76 12.74 4.80
C TRP A 432 23.13 11.45 5.55
N ALA A 433 23.47 10.37 4.84
CA ALA A 433 23.67 9.05 5.42
C ALA A 433 24.83 9.04 6.41
N ASN A 434 24.59 8.47 7.61
CA ASN A 434 25.63 8.21 8.61
C ASN A 434 26.48 9.44 9.02
N LYS A 435 25.95 10.68 8.96
CA LYS A 435 26.70 11.89 9.40
C LYS A 435 27.01 11.90 10.90
N LEU A 436 26.20 11.25 11.73
CA LEU A 436 26.39 11.13 13.17
C LEU A 436 25.85 9.76 13.63
N PRO A 437 26.51 8.65 13.27
CA PRO A 437 25.95 7.32 13.49
C PRO A 437 25.92 7.02 14.99
N ILE A 438 24.73 6.81 15.53
CA ILE A 438 24.53 6.47 16.94
C ILE A 438 24.27 4.96 17.05
N PRO A 439 24.96 4.24 17.95
CA PRO A 439 24.71 2.82 18.16
C PRO A 439 23.22 2.54 18.43
N LYS A 440 22.66 1.52 17.77
CA LYS A 440 21.28 1.04 17.94
C LYS A 440 21.12 0.22 19.23
N THR A 441 21.78 0.67 20.30
CA THR A 441 21.84 -0.01 21.60
C THR A 441 20.72 0.48 22.51
N GLY A 442 19.90 -0.44 22.98
CA GLY A 442 18.81 -0.19 23.93
C GLY A 442 17.83 -1.36 23.98
N PRO A 443 16.78 -1.28 24.81
CA PRO A 443 15.57 -2.07 24.60
C PRO A 443 14.90 -1.65 23.28
N ALA A 444 14.28 -2.59 22.58
CA ALA A 444 13.57 -2.30 21.33
C ALA A 444 12.50 -1.21 21.51
N GLY A 445 12.51 -0.18 20.66
CA GLY A 445 11.65 1.01 20.73
C GLY A 445 12.13 2.08 21.73
N LEU A 446 13.30 1.89 22.33
CA LEU A 446 13.93 2.80 23.30
C LEU A 446 15.43 3.01 22.98
N GLU A 447 15.85 2.74 21.75
CA GLU A 447 17.20 2.95 21.25
C GLU A 447 17.57 4.44 21.29
N ILE A 448 18.81 4.75 21.67
CA ILE A 448 19.27 6.15 21.74
C ILE A 448 19.26 6.80 20.35
N SER A 449 19.58 6.03 19.30
CA SER A 449 19.51 6.48 17.89
C SER A 449 18.10 6.76 17.39
N TYR A 450 17.05 6.22 18.04
CA TYR A 450 15.64 6.52 17.78
C TYR A 450 15.16 7.72 18.61
N LEU A 451 15.42 7.69 19.92
CA LEU A 451 14.95 8.71 20.87
C LEU A 451 15.61 10.09 20.68
N LEU A 452 16.88 10.15 20.27
CA LEU A 452 17.63 11.40 20.14
C LEU A 452 17.01 12.36 19.08
N PRO A 453 16.65 11.92 17.86
CA PRO A 453 15.82 12.69 16.93
C PRO A 453 14.56 13.34 17.51
N HIS A 454 13.87 12.70 18.48
CA HIS A 454 12.64 13.25 19.05
C HIS A 454 12.84 14.53 19.88
N ILE A 455 14.07 14.85 20.31
CA ILE A 455 14.41 16.15 20.91
C ILE A 455 14.13 17.30 19.92
N VAL A 456 14.26 17.06 18.61
CA VAL A 456 13.91 18.02 17.55
C VAL A 456 12.50 17.75 17.01
N LEU A 457 12.19 16.50 16.67
CA LEU A 457 10.95 16.14 15.96
C LEU A 457 9.70 16.42 16.78
N LEU A 458 9.65 16.05 18.06
CA LEU A 458 8.44 16.20 18.85
C LEU A 458 8.08 17.69 19.08
N PRO A 459 9.01 18.59 19.47
CA PRO A 459 8.74 20.02 19.54
C PRO A 459 8.35 20.65 18.19
N VAL A 460 8.97 20.22 17.08
CA VAL A 460 8.62 20.73 15.73
C VAL A 460 7.21 20.29 15.34
N THR A 461 6.88 19.00 15.44
CA THR A 461 5.54 18.49 15.09
C THR A 461 4.45 19.11 15.97
N LEU A 462 4.67 19.27 17.28
CA LEU A 462 3.70 19.94 18.16
C LEU A 462 3.55 21.44 17.84
N GLY A 463 4.65 22.13 17.50
CA GLY A 463 4.63 23.53 17.09
C GLY A 463 3.90 23.77 15.76
N LEU A 464 4.10 22.88 14.79
CA LEU A 464 3.39 22.91 13.51
C LEU A 464 1.92 22.48 13.67
N ALA A 465 1.61 21.48 14.50
CA ALA A 465 0.25 21.09 14.83
C ALA A 465 -0.53 22.26 15.49
N GLU A 466 0.11 23.02 16.39
CA GLU A 466 -0.45 24.24 16.96
C GLU A 466 -0.72 25.31 15.89
N LEU A 467 0.19 25.49 14.94
CA LEU A 467 0.04 26.43 13.81
C LEU A 467 -1.13 26.02 12.91
N VAL A 468 -1.19 24.78 12.44
CA VAL A 468 -2.29 24.21 11.65
C VAL A 468 -3.63 24.37 12.38
N THR A 469 -3.66 24.04 13.68
CA THR A 469 -4.87 24.17 14.52
C THR A 469 -5.38 25.62 14.57
N ARG A 470 -4.48 26.61 14.70
CA ARG A 470 -4.83 28.04 14.79
C ARG A 470 -5.12 28.70 13.45
N ALA A 471 -4.40 28.33 12.39
CA ALA A 471 -4.38 29.03 11.11
C ALA A 471 -5.22 28.36 10.01
N ILE A 472 -5.49 27.05 10.12
CA ILE A 472 -6.20 26.27 9.09
C ILE A 472 -7.49 25.67 9.66
N ASP A 473 -7.39 24.82 10.70
CA ASP A 473 -8.55 24.11 11.27
C ASP A 473 -9.55 25.07 11.93
N THR A 474 -9.13 25.86 12.93
CA THR A 474 -10.03 26.79 13.63
C THR A 474 -10.73 27.78 12.66
N PRO A 475 -10.06 28.34 11.64
CA PRO A 475 -10.72 29.09 10.57
C PRO A 475 -11.68 28.25 9.71
N SER A 476 -11.33 27.03 9.31
CA SER A 476 -12.21 26.16 8.51
C SER A 476 -13.49 25.76 9.27
N VAL A 477 -13.37 25.46 10.57
CA VAL A 477 -14.51 25.20 11.46
C VAL A 477 -15.44 26.41 11.56
N LYS A 478 -14.89 27.63 11.58
CA LYS A 478 -15.64 28.90 11.56
C LYS A 478 -16.29 29.15 10.22
N PHE A 479 -15.55 29.04 9.11
CA PHE A 479 -16.04 29.19 7.74
C PHE A 479 -17.24 28.27 7.50
N ALA A 480 -17.11 26.98 7.80
CA ALA A 480 -18.23 26.02 7.72
C ALA A 480 -19.42 26.43 8.61
N SER A 481 -19.18 26.96 9.81
CA SER A 481 -20.27 27.45 10.68
C SER A 481 -20.97 28.72 10.15
N GLN A 482 -20.23 29.59 9.47
CA GLN A 482 -20.74 30.85 8.93
C GLN A 482 -21.46 30.64 7.60
N GLY A 483 -20.92 29.82 6.69
CA GLY A 483 -21.51 29.54 5.37
C GLY A 483 -22.88 28.87 5.43
N TRP A 484 -23.18 28.10 6.48
CA TRP A 484 -24.54 27.58 6.72
C TRP A 484 -25.58 28.68 7.01
N SER A 485 -25.17 29.80 7.63
CA SER A 485 -26.11 30.81 8.10
C SER A 485 -26.87 31.57 7.00
N PRO A 486 -26.24 32.02 5.88
CA PRO A 486 -26.97 32.63 4.76
C PRO A 486 -27.60 31.61 3.80
N MET A 487 -27.14 30.35 3.81
CA MET A 487 -27.72 29.27 2.98
C MET A 487 -28.99 28.66 3.58
N ARG A 488 -29.32 28.96 4.84
CA ARG A 488 -30.56 28.54 5.48
C ARG A 488 -31.74 29.35 4.93
N LEU A 489 -32.49 28.76 4.02
CA LEU A 489 -33.82 29.23 3.62
C LEU A 489 -34.67 29.47 4.87
N THR A 490 -34.96 30.75 5.14
CA THR A 490 -35.92 31.13 6.19
C THR A 490 -37.31 30.95 5.60
N VAL A 491 -37.85 29.74 5.74
CA VAL A 491 -39.22 29.43 5.33
C VAL A 491 -40.17 30.20 6.25
N ILE A 492 -40.58 31.38 5.79
CA ILE A 492 -41.73 32.08 6.35
C ILE A 492 -42.94 31.21 6.03
N ALA A 493 -43.60 30.70 7.07
CA ALA A 493 -44.83 29.95 6.92
C ALA A 493 -45.96 30.91 6.52
N VAL A 494 -46.15 31.08 5.21
CA VAL A 494 -47.33 31.75 4.66
C VAL A 494 -48.53 30.83 4.89
N ALA A 495 -49.45 31.26 5.75
CA ALA A 495 -50.76 30.63 5.86
C ALA A 495 -51.65 31.16 4.73
N ASP A 496 -52.01 30.24 3.83
CA ASP A 496 -53.00 30.30 2.74
C ASP A 496 -53.20 31.62 1.94
N ASN A 497 -52.98 31.45 0.64
CA ASN A 497 -53.39 32.27 -0.52
C ASN A 497 -52.53 33.45 -0.99
N GLU A 498 -52.46 33.49 -2.33
CA GLU A 498 -51.87 34.46 -3.25
C GLU A 498 -50.34 34.64 -3.28
N LEU A 499 -49.79 34.63 -4.51
CA LEU A 499 -48.38 34.89 -4.78
C LEU A 499 -48.11 36.39 -4.82
N THR A 500 -47.06 36.85 -4.13
CA THR A 500 -46.32 38.04 -4.58
C THR A 500 -44.86 37.97 -4.15
N LEU A 501 -43.94 38.13 -5.10
CA LEU A 501 -42.50 38.21 -4.83
C LEU A 501 -42.10 39.66 -4.51
N VAL A 502 -41.63 39.93 -3.28
CA VAL A 502 -41.02 41.21 -2.92
C VAL A 502 -39.75 40.98 -2.11
N SER A 503 -38.66 41.60 -2.54
CA SER A 503 -37.36 41.58 -1.86
C SER A 503 -37.12 42.88 -1.08
N GLY A 504 -37.00 42.81 0.25
CA GLY A 504 -36.72 43.98 1.09
C GLY A 504 -36.31 43.57 2.53
N PRO A 505 -35.43 44.31 3.23
CA PRO A 505 -34.85 43.82 4.49
C PRO A 505 -35.35 44.54 5.77
N ARG A 506 -35.27 43.78 6.88
CA ARG A 506 -35.24 44.18 8.31
C ARG A 506 -36.57 44.22 9.11
N THR A 507 -36.41 43.81 10.38
CA THR A 507 -37.17 44.19 11.58
C THR A 507 -38.69 44.02 11.60
N ALA A 508 -39.13 42.91 12.21
CA ALA A 508 -40.34 42.87 13.04
C ALA A 508 -40.12 41.89 14.20
N GLU A 509 -40.42 42.31 15.43
CA GLU A 509 -40.65 41.40 16.56
C GLU A 509 -42.10 40.92 16.52
N ILE A 510 -42.38 39.67 16.88
CA ILE A 510 -43.75 39.16 16.96
C ILE A 510 -43.94 38.43 18.30
N HIS A 511 -44.88 38.94 19.11
CA HIS A 511 -45.31 38.32 20.36
C HIS A 511 -46.18 37.08 20.10
N TYR A 512 -46.07 36.09 20.99
CA TYR A 512 -46.99 34.95 21.01
C TYR A 512 -48.41 35.38 21.40
N TYR A 513 -49.41 34.84 20.72
CA TYR A 513 -50.81 34.83 21.17
C TYR A 513 -51.42 33.43 21.00
N TYR A 514 -51.99 32.91 22.10
CA TYR A 514 -52.93 31.79 22.10
C TYR A 514 -54.35 32.34 22.39
N PRO A 515 -55.42 31.72 21.86
CA PRO A 515 -56.77 32.25 22.00
C PRO A 515 -57.44 31.94 23.35
N LEU A 516 -57.74 33.02 24.09
CA LEU A 516 -58.95 33.25 24.91
C LEU A 516 -59.55 32.11 25.75
N ARG A 517 -59.61 32.33 27.07
CA ARG A 517 -60.88 32.60 27.80
C ARG A 517 -60.63 33.46 29.06
N PRO A 518 -61.65 34.10 29.66
CA PRO A 518 -61.47 35.47 30.17
C PRO A 518 -61.32 35.60 31.70
N PHE A 519 -60.70 36.71 32.14
CA PHE A 519 -61.00 37.37 33.42
C PHE A 519 -60.88 38.90 33.29
N ARG A 520 -61.25 39.63 34.36
CA ARG A 520 -61.56 41.07 34.36
C ARG A 520 -60.34 41.98 34.59
N ALA A 521 -60.30 43.07 33.81
CA ALA A 521 -60.11 44.50 34.20
C ALA A 521 -59.00 44.95 35.19
N VAL A 522 -58.84 46.28 35.28
CA VAL A 522 -57.79 47.03 36.01
C VAL A 522 -56.41 46.96 35.32
N ALA A 523 -55.63 48.02 35.16
CA ALA A 523 -55.78 49.45 34.82
C ALA A 523 -54.44 50.15 35.14
N ASP A 524 -54.28 51.37 34.64
CA ASP A 524 -53.39 52.44 35.13
C ASP A 524 -51.85 52.35 35.01
N GLU A 525 -51.37 53.17 34.06
CA GLU A 525 -50.39 54.26 34.25
C GLU A 525 -48.85 54.08 34.13
N CYS A 526 -48.31 55.03 33.34
CA CYS A 526 -47.07 55.81 33.58
C CYS A 526 -45.67 55.18 33.40
N ARG A 527 -44.63 55.93 32.97
CA ARG A 527 -44.59 57.13 32.09
C ARG A 527 -43.14 57.44 31.65
N ASP A 528 -43.02 58.36 30.69
CA ASP A 528 -41.89 59.27 30.44
C ASP A 528 -40.46 58.69 30.30
N SER A 529 -40.01 58.56 29.05
CA SER A 529 -38.75 59.19 28.64
C SER A 529 -39.08 60.58 28.06
N PRO A 530 -38.24 61.60 28.28
CA PRO A 530 -37.46 62.06 27.14
C PRO A 530 -36.05 62.56 27.47
N ASN A 531 -35.13 62.45 26.51
CA ASN A 531 -34.53 63.64 25.89
C ASN A 531 -33.72 63.30 24.63
N SER A 532 -33.73 64.22 23.67
CA SER A 532 -33.19 64.03 22.31
C SER A 532 -32.27 65.18 21.90
N VAL A 533 -31.12 64.86 21.30
CA VAL A 533 -30.26 65.83 20.58
C VAL A 533 -29.69 65.16 19.32
N LEU A 534 -29.81 65.80 18.16
CA LEU A 534 -29.10 65.44 16.92
C LEU A 534 -27.69 66.08 16.97
N SER A 535 -26.62 65.55 16.39
CA SER A 535 -26.38 65.39 14.94
C SER A 535 -24.90 64.89 14.74
N PRO A 536 -24.26 64.96 13.56
CA PRO A 536 -24.14 63.82 12.65
C PRO A 536 -22.70 63.31 12.46
N ASN A 537 -22.56 62.12 11.86
CA ASN A 537 -21.73 61.87 10.65
C ASN A 537 -21.53 60.37 10.40
N ALA A 538 -21.57 59.97 9.13
CA ALA A 538 -21.11 58.66 8.69
C ALA A 538 -19.61 58.72 8.34
N HIS A 539 -18.83 57.73 8.76
CA HIS A 539 -17.47 57.52 8.26
C HIS A 539 -17.21 56.05 7.93
N PHE A 540 -16.45 55.83 6.85
CA PHE A 540 -16.05 54.53 6.36
C PHE A 540 -15.15 53.79 7.36
N ALA A 541 -15.16 52.44 7.30
CA ALA A 541 -14.34 51.60 8.16
C ALA A 541 -12.83 51.79 7.90
N GLU A 542 -12.05 51.86 8.97
CA GLU A 542 -10.60 52.15 8.90
C GLU A 542 -9.76 51.04 8.24
N PRO A 543 -8.66 51.38 7.54
CA PRO A 543 -7.76 50.42 6.88
C PRO A 543 -6.92 49.53 7.82
N LYS A 544 -7.26 49.44 9.11
CA LYS A 544 -6.48 48.75 10.15
C LYS A 544 -6.56 47.21 10.07
N MET A 545 -7.57 46.63 9.42
CA MET A 545 -7.62 45.17 9.20
C MET A 545 -6.60 44.71 8.15
N LEU A 546 -6.52 45.39 7.00
CA LEU A 546 -5.66 45.00 5.88
C LEU A 546 -4.17 44.91 6.31
N MET A 547 -3.66 45.91 7.03
CA MET A 547 -2.30 45.87 7.59
C MET A 547 -2.07 44.75 8.62
N ARG A 548 -3.11 44.30 9.34
CA ARG A 548 -2.99 43.21 10.32
C ARG A 548 -2.84 41.85 9.63
N ASP A 549 -3.56 41.66 8.53
CA ASP A 549 -3.52 40.41 7.77
C ASP A 549 -2.34 40.38 6.77
N ILE A 550 -1.88 41.53 6.25
CA ILE A 550 -0.54 41.65 5.62
C ILE A 550 0.59 41.29 6.60
N ARG A 551 0.50 41.68 7.88
CA ARG A 551 1.46 41.24 8.93
C ARG A 551 1.39 39.74 9.25
N ARG A 552 0.30 39.06 8.93
CA ARG A 552 0.19 37.59 9.03
C ARG A 552 0.74 36.93 7.77
N LEU A 553 0.50 37.51 6.61
CA LEU A 553 1.11 37.11 5.35
C LEU A 553 2.65 37.21 5.45
N SER A 554 3.21 38.29 6.00
CA SER A 554 4.67 38.40 6.17
C SER A 554 5.25 37.48 7.26
N LEU A 555 4.45 36.98 8.19
CA LEU A 555 4.85 35.88 9.10
C LEU A 555 4.79 34.52 8.40
N PHE A 556 3.86 34.33 7.44
CA PHE A 556 3.79 33.16 6.58
C PHE A 556 4.98 33.14 5.60
N THR A 557 5.24 34.23 4.89
CA THR A 557 6.47 34.41 4.08
C THR A 557 7.71 34.31 4.96
N GLY A 558 7.71 34.84 6.18
CA GLY A 558 8.85 34.72 7.10
C GLY A 558 9.10 33.29 7.59
N SER A 559 8.06 32.46 7.69
CA SER A 559 8.18 31.04 8.02
C SER A 559 8.69 30.23 6.81
N ILE A 560 8.21 30.54 5.61
CA ILE A 560 8.73 30.00 4.36
C ILE A 560 10.20 30.42 4.17
N ILE A 561 10.55 31.69 4.36
CA ILE A 561 11.93 32.20 4.28
C ILE A 561 12.82 31.57 5.36
N PHE A 562 12.29 31.23 6.55
CA PHE A 562 13.04 30.45 7.54
C PHE A 562 13.31 29.01 7.06
N LEU A 563 12.36 28.36 6.40
CA LEU A 563 12.55 27.03 5.79
C LEU A 563 13.50 27.09 4.58
N ILE A 564 13.36 28.10 3.70
CA ILE A 564 14.32 28.39 2.61
C ILE A 564 15.72 28.58 3.20
N TYR A 565 15.87 29.45 4.20
CA TYR A 565 17.16 29.75 4.81
C TYR A 565 17.77 28.55 5.53
N PHE A 566 16.96 27.74 6.24
CA PHE A 566 17.44 26.53 6.90
C PHE A 566 17.85 25.45 5.89
N GLY A 567 17.07 25.25 4.82
CA GLY A 567 17.44 24.37 3.70
C GLY A 567 18.71 24.82 3.00
N ILE A 568 18.83 26.12 2.66
CA ILE A 568 20.04 26.72 2.09
C ILE A 568 21.23 26.58 3.05
N HIS A 569 21.06 26.75 4.36
CA HIS A 569 22.15 26.63 5.33
C HIS A 569 22.62 25.18 5.52
N LEU A 570 21.72 24.20 5.40
CA LEU A 570 22.06 22.78 5.36
C LEU A 570 22.75 22.37 4.05
N TYR A 571 22.36 22.97 2.93
CA TYR A 571 22.96 22.71 1.61
C TYR A 571 24.33 23.38 1.43
N SER A 572 24.47 24.64 1.88
CA SER A 572 25.69 25.47 1.74
C SER A 572 26.81 25.16 2.74
N HIS A 573 26.75 24.02 3.44
CA HIS A 573 27.86 23.44 4.22
C HIS A 573 28.29 22.07 3.70
N SER A 574 27.95 21.76 2.44
CA SER A 574 28.71 20.81 1.62
C SER A 574 29.81 21.57 0.87
N GLU A 575 30.94 21.79 1.53
CA GLU A 575 32.16 22.20 0.81
C GLU A 575 32.60 21.03 -0.08
N ILE A 576 32.88 21.32 -1.35
CA ILE A 576 33.43 20.36 -2.32
C ILE A 576 34.93 20.66 -2.43
N PRO A 577 35.82 19.78 -1.94
CA PRO A 577 37.24 19.87 -2.23
C PRO A 577 37.45 19.61 -3.73
N SER A 578 38.09 20.55 -4.42
CA SER A 578 38.60 20.33 -5.77
C SER A 578 39.71 19.29 -5.77
N THR A 579 39.85 18.55 -6.87
CA THR A 579 40.87 17.51 -7.06
C THR A 579 42.30 18.04 -6.94
N GLU A 580 43.06 17.53 -5.97
CA GLU A 580 44.54 17.52 -5.98
C GLU A 580 45.05 16.13 -5.58
N GLU A 581 46.17 15.71 -6.19
CA GLU A 581 46.75 14.38 -5.99
C GLU A 581 47.62 14.33 -4.73
N THR A 582 47.26 13.49 -3.76
CA THR A 582 48.23 12.89 -2.83
C THR A 582 47.79 11.48 -2.45
N GLY A 583 48.68 10.50 -2.60
CA GLY A 583 48.53 9.19 -1.96
C GLY A 583 49.38 9.13 -0.68
N TRP A 584 49.13 8.14 0.19
CA TRP A 584 50.15 7.37 0.93
C TRP A 584 49.52 6.33 1.90
N VAL A 585 50.14 5.14 1.94
CA VAL A 585 50.14 4.14 3.03
C VAL A 585 48.80 3.59 3.55
N ILE A 586 48.55 2.31 3.24
CA ILE A 586 47.77 1.39 4.08
C ILE A 586 48.71 0.82 5.17
N SER A 587 48.22 0.64 6.40
CA SER A 587 48.87 -0.21 7.43
C SER A 587 47.94 -1.37 7.81
N PRO A 588 48.43 -2.62 7.97
CA PRO A 588 47.57 -3.76 8.27
C PRO A 588 47.11 -3.82 9.73
N ALA A 589 45.97 -4.46 9.99
CA ALA A 589 45.54 -4.88 11.32
C ALA A 589 45.82 -6.38 11.53
N GLU A 590 46.10 -6.78 12.78
CA GLU A 590 46.45 -8.16 13.14
C GLU A 590 45.22 -9.07 13.28
N PRO A 591 45.34 -10.38 12.96
CA PRO A 591 44.25 -11.34 13.14
C PRO A 591 44.16 -11.86 14.59
N VAL A 592 42.93 -12.01 15.11
CA VAL A 592 42.68 -12.68 16.39
C VAL A 592 42.42 -14.17 16.16
N VAL A 593 43.10 -15.02 16.91
CA VAL A 593 43.05 -16.50 16.79
C VAL A 593 41.76 -17.05 17.41
N GLY A 594 41.12 -18.00 16.72
CA GLY A 594 39.93 -18.71 17.21
C GLY A 594 40.26 -19.86 18.17
N VAL A 595 39.25 -20.34 18.90
CA VAL A 595 39.33 -21.53 19.75
C VAL A 595 38.27 -22.52 19.31
N SER A 596 38.68 -23.76 19.08
CA SER A 596 37.85 -24.92 18.78
C SER A 596 37.23 -25.52 20.04
N ASP A 597 36.06 -26.14 19.92
CA ASP A 597 35.72 -27.28 20.79
C ASP A 597 34.92 -28.33 19.99
N SER A 598 34.85 -29.56 20.50
CA SER A 598 34.44 -30.76 19.75
C SER A 598 33.62 -31.74 20.59
N GLY A 599 32.54 -32.31 20.02
CA GLY A 599 31.82 -33.41 20.67
C GLY A 599 30.58 -33.92 19.92
N GLN A 600 30.65 -35.18 19.46
CA GLN A 600 29.47 -36.04 19.25
C GLN A 600 29.29 -36.96 20.48
N PRO A 601 28.09 -37.52 20.72
CA PRO A 601 27.73 -38.85 20.20
C PRO A 601 26.41 -38.82 19.37
N GLN A 602 26.07 -39.72 18.43
CA GLN A 602 26.14 -41.19 18.30
C GLN A 602 24.99 -42.00 18.97
N GLU A 603 24.09 -42.53 18.14
CA GLU A 603 23.29 -43.79 18.21
C GLU A 603 22.57 -43.90 16.82
N GLU A 604 22.82 -44.92 15.98
CA GLU A 604 22.13 -46.24 15.84
C GLU A 604 20.67 -46.17 15.32
N ALA A 605 20.17 -47.01 14.39
CA ALA A 605 20.67 -48.28 13.79
C ALA A 605 20.23 -48.49 12.30
N GLU A 606 20.58 -49.64 11.70
CA GLU A 606 20.44 -49.98 10.25
C GLU A 606 19.37 -51.08 9.89
N LEU A 607 19.41 -51.53 8.61
CA LEU A 607 18.82 -52.72 7.95
C LEU A 607 17.40 -52.62 7.35
N PRO A 608 17.07 -53.38 6.27
CA PRO A 608 17.93 -53.78 5.14
C PRO A 608 17.23 -53.75 3.75
N THR A 609 18.01 -53.83 2.66
CA THR A 609 17.54 -54.30 1.34
C THR A 609 18.44 -55.41 0.80
N THR A 610 17.87 -56.38 0.08
CA THR A 610 18.51 -57.67 -0.24
C THR A 610 18.89 -57.84 -1.71
N THR A 611 20.20 -57.96 -1.96
CA THR A 611 20.87 -58.93 -2.87
C THR A 611 20.18 -59.42 -4.16
N SER A 612 20.82 -59.17 -5.32
CA SER A 612 21.09 -60.09 -6.46
C SER A 612 21.12 -59.35 -7.81
N ASP A 613 21.94 -59.69 -8.82
CA ASP A 613 23.19 -60.47 -8.77
C ASP A 613 24.15 -60.10 -9.92
N VAL A 614 25.43 -60.00 -9.56
CA VAL A 614 26.65 -60.41 -10.29
C VAL A 614 26.65 -60.51 -11.83
N LEU A 615 27.57 -59.76 -12.47
CA LEU A 615 28.58 -60.35 -13.38
C LEU A 615 29.78 -59.40 -13.65
N GLU A 616 30.98 -59.86 -13.34
CA GLU A 616 32.28 -59.30 -13.76
C GLU A 616 32.60 -59.77 -15.22
N VAL A 617 33.71 -59.48 -15.92
CA VAL A 617 35.14 -59.27 -15.57
C VAL A 617 35.85 -58.38 -16.67
N PRO A 618 37.21 -58.17 -16.76
CA PRO A 618 37.76 -56.82 -16.98
C PRO A 618 38.67 -56.64 -18.23
N ALA A 619 39.25 -55.46 -18.42
CA ALA A 619 40.63 -55.28 -18.91
C ALA A 619 41.19 -53.84 -18.73
N THR A 620 42.52 -53.73 -18.60
CA THR A 620 43.36 -52.51 -18.49
C THR A 620 44.66 -52.72 -19.30
N PRO A 621 45.61 -51.77 -19.43
CA PRO A 621 45.50 -50.33 -19.77
C PRO A 621 46.55 -49.84 -20.81
N ALA A 622 46.53 -48.53 -21.14
CA ALA A 622 47.69 -47.71 -21.58
C ALA A 622 48.30 -47.99 -22.98
N PRO A 623 49.27 -47.19 -23.50
CA PRO A 623 49.86 -45.94 -22.97
C PRO A 623 49.87 -44.73 -23.94
N THR A 624 50.11 -43.53 -23.39
CA THR A 624 50.53 -42.33 -24.13
C THR A 624 52.02 -42.02 -23.91
N PRO A 625 52.76 -41.49 -24.90
CA PRO A 625 54.10 -40.92 -24.70
C PRO A 625 54.05 -39.52 -24.06
N LYS A 626 55.11 -39.15 -23.33
CA LYS A 626 55.27 -37.85 -22.64
C LYS A 626 56.10 -36.84 -23.44
N GLY A 627 55.99 -35.57 -23.04
CA GLY A 627 57.19 -34.73 -22.87
C GLY A 627 56.92 -33.22 -22.74
N ASP A 628 57.60 -32.46 -21.86
CA ASP A 628 58.03 -32.75 -20.47
C ASP A 628 58.53 -31.45 -19.79
N ILE A 629 57.88 -31.02 -18.69
CA ILE A 629 58.31 -30.01 -17.66
C ILE A 629 58.81 -28.65 -18.26
N ILE A 630 59.28 -27.61 -17.55
CA ILE A 630 59.27 -27.09 -16.16
C ILE A 630 58.87 -25.59 -16.27
N ASP A 631 58.39 -24.81 -15.30
CA ASP A 631 58.17 -24.92 -13.83
C ASP A 631 56.93 -24.03 -13.49
N ALA A 632 56.46 -23.67 -12.27
CA ALA A 632 56.95 -23.73 -10.89
C ALA A 632 55.77 -23.79 -9.87
N ILE A 633 55.97 -23.26 -8.65
CA ILE A 633 55.04 -23.25 -7.51
C ILE A 633 54.50 -21.84 -7.24
N ASP A 634 53.20 -21.68 -6.97
CA ASP A 634 52.70 -20.75 -5.94
C ASP A 634 51.36 -21.22 -5.34
N THR A 635 50.92 -20.56 -4.26
CA THR A 635 49.85 -20.97 -3.34
C THR A 635 48.43 -20.54 -3.77
N PRO A 636 47.38 -21.24 -3.32
CA PRO A 636 46.00 -20.92 -3.71
C PRO A 636 45.50 -19.65 -3.00
N VAL A 637 45.57 -18.53 -3.71
CA VAL A 637 44.94 -17.27 -3.30
C VAL A 637 43.41 -17.40 -3.40
N ILE A 638 42.70 -17.19 -2.30
CA ILE A 638 41.24 -17.07 -2.30
C ILE A 638 40.87 -15.77 -3.01
N ALA A 639 40.34 -15.87 -4.23
CA ALA A 639 39.83 -14.72 -4.96
C ALA A 639 38.56 -14.17 -4.28
N PRO A 640 38.42 -12.85 -4.08
CA PRO A 640 37.16 -12.26 -3.67
C PRO A 640 36.11 -12.42 -4.78
N PHE A 641 34.84 -12.55 -4.37
CA PHE A 641 33.65 -12.79 -5.21
C PHE A 641 33.77 -12.27 -6.65
N GLY A 642 33.89 -13.20 -7.60
CA GLY A 642 33.85 -12.89 -9.02
C GLY A 642 32.47 -12.37 -9.43
N LEU A 643 32.45 -11.19 -10.05
CA LEU A 643 31.30 -10.70 -10.79
C LEU A 643 30.96 -11.68 -11.94
N PRO A 644 29.67 -11.82 -12.33
CA PRO A 644 29.32 -12.48 -13.59
C PRO A 644 30.11 -11.88 -14.76
N SER A 645 30.75 -12.74 -15.55
CA SER A 645 31.63 -12.35 -16.65
C SER A 645 30.84 -11.72 -17.80
N SER A 646 31.28 -10.55 -18.27
CA SER A 646 30.58 -9.72 -19.27
C SER A 646 30.64 -10.22 -20.72
N ASP A 647 30.92 -11.51 -20.95
CA ASP A 647 31.21 -12.11 -22.26
C ASP A 647 30.27 -13.29 -22.60
N VAL A 648 28.96 -13.11 -22.37
CA VAL A 648 27.95 -13.96 -23.02
C VAL A 648 27.76 -13.45 -24.45
N SER A 649 28.28 -14.20 -25.43
CA SER A 649 27.95 -13.97 -26.84
C SER A 649 26.47 -14.25 -27.08
N HIS A 650 25.79 -13.36 -27.81
CA HIS A 650 24.38 -13.45 -28.15
C HIS A 650 24.17 -13.53 -29.67
N GLN A 651 23.11 -14.21 -30.09
CA GLN A 651 22.60 -14.16 -31.47
C GLN A 651 21.60 -13.00 -31.58
N GLU A 652 21.99 -11.89 -32.22
CA GLU A 652 21.10 -10.73 -32.38
C GLU A 652 20.10 -10.93 -33.53
N VAL A 653 18.82 -10.65 -33.29
CA VAL A 653 17.72 -10.77 -34.26
C VAL A 653 17.07 -9.42 -34.56
N PHE A 654 16.73 -9.22 -35.83
CA PHE A 654 16.34 -7.94 -36.41
C PHE A 654 14.92 -8.00 -37.01
N SER A 655 14.17 -6.91 -36.88
CA SER A 655 12.78 -6.79 -37.38
C SER A 655 12.74 -6.58 -38.89
N LEU A 656 11.76 -7.23 -39.54
CA LEU A 656 11.43 -7.04 -40.95
C LEU A 656 10.47 -5.86 -41.19
N SER A 657 9.60 -5.52 -40.23
CA SER A 657 8.57 -4.47 -40.40
C SER A 657 9.03 -3.05 -40.01
N THR A 658 10.12 -2.88 -39.25
CA THR A 658 10.59 -1.53 -38.82
C THR A 658 11.74 -0.99 -39.68
N LYS A 659 11.77 0.34 -39.85
CA LYS A 659 12.76 1.02 -40.70
C LYS A 659 14.15 1.13 -40.06
N ASP A 660 14.25 1.01 -38.74
CA ASP A 660 15.52 0.95 -38.00
C ASP A 660 15.84 -0.48 -37.52
N THR A 661 15.14 -1.49 -38.04
CA THR A 661 15.31 -2.92 -37.76
C THR A 661 15.14 -3.36 -36.29
N LYS A 662 14.69 -2.46 -35.42
CA LYS A 662 14.38 -2.78 -34.01
C LYS A 662 13.02 -3.43 -33.86
N PHE A 663 12.77 -4.03 -32.71
CA PHE A 663 11.42 -4.45 -32.33
C PHE A 663 10.40 -3.29 -32.39
N PHE A 664 9.14 -3.63 -32.64
CA PHE A 664 8.02 -2.69 -32.65
C PHE A 664 7.28 -2.65 -31.30
N VAL A 665 6.76 -1.48 -30.94
CA VAL A 665 5.88 -1.32 -29.77
C VAL A 665 4.45 -1.66 -30.15
N ILE A 666 3.68 -2.22 -29.21
CA ILE A 666 2.25 -2.47 -29.35
C ILE A 666 1.46 -1.33 -28.70
N ASP A 667 0.60 -0.64 -29.45
CA ASP A 667 -0.21 0.48 -28.98
C ASP A 667 -1.66 0.08 -28.73
N PHE A 668 -2.00 -0.05 -27.45
CA PHE A 668 -3.32 -0.37 -26.91
C PHE A 668 -4.25 0.85 -26.74
N GLY A 669 -3.95 1.98 -27.39
CA GLY A 669 -4.81 3.17 -27.37
C GLY A 669 -4.82 3.91 -26.03
N GLY A 670 -3.70 3.86 -25.29
CA GLY A 670 -3.56 4.48 -23.97
C GLY A 670 -3.91 3.60 -22.77
N LEU A 671 -4.35 2.36 -23.00
CA LEU A 671 -4.44 1.31 -21.97
C LEU A 671 -3.04 0.71 -21.74
N LYS A 672 -2.65 0.45 -20.48
CA LYS A 672 -1.43 -0.32 -20.17
C LYS A 672 -1.72 -1.83 -20.20
N ALA A 673 -0.93 -2.57 -20.96
CA ALA A 673 -0.95 -4.03 -20.98
C ALA A 673 0.47 -4.60 -21.16
N ILE A 674 0.68 -5.83 -20.69
CA ILE A 674 1.93 -6.60 -20.73
C ILE A 674 1.66 -8.03 -21.22
N ASN A 675 2.71 -8.84 -21.35
CA ASN A 675 2.64 -10.25 -21.72
C ASN A 675 1.79 -10.51 -22.98
N PRO A 676 2.15 -9.88 -24.12
CA PRO A 676 1.35 -9.91 -25.34
C PRO A 676 1.40 -11.25 -26.08
N ASN A 677 0.34 -11.46 -26.84
CA ASN A 677 0.17 -12.45 -27.89
C ASN A 677 -0.19 -11.74 -29.18
N ILE A 678 0.33 -12.23 -30.30
CA ILE A 678 0.00 -11.75 -31.65
C ILE A 678 -0.32 -12.99 -32.47
N ILE A 679 -1.50 -13.10 -33.06
CA ILE A 679 -1.83 -14.14 -34.04
C ILE A 679 -2.48 -13.53 -35.29
N PRO A 680 -2.31 -14.10 -36.49
CA PRO A 680 -2.98 -13.60 -37.69
C PRO A 680 -4.51 -13.66 -37.55
N HIS A 681 -5.17 -12.61 -38.03
CA HIS A 681 -6.62 -12.55 -38.05
C HIS A 681 -7.19 -13.51 -39.11
N PRO A 682 -8.25 -14.30 -38.81
CA PRO A 682 -8.66 -15.43 -39.66
C PRO A 682 -9.21 -15.03 -41.05
N THR A 683 -9.61 -13.78 -41.25
CA THR A 683 -10.20 -13.29 -42.51
C THR A 683 -9.48 -12.06 -43.07
N ALA A 684 -9.48 -10.95 -42.32
CA ALA A 684 -8.83 -9.69 -42.69
C ALA A 684 -7.31 -9.82 -42.93
N GLU A 685 -6.83 -9.20 -44.01
CA GLU A 685 -5.41 -9.16 -44.39
C GLU A 685 -4.65 -8.07 -43.61
N ASN A 686 -3.33 -8.25 -43.43
CA ASN A 686 -2.44 -7.32 -42.73
C ASN A 686 -2.96 -6.87 -41.35
N THR A 687 -3.70 -7.78 -40.69
CA THR A 687 -4.41 -7.56 -39.44
C THR A 687 -4.13 -8.74 -38.52
N TRP A 688 -3.86 -8.45 -37.25
CA TRP A 688 -3.54 -9.46 -36.24
C TRP A 688 -4.44 -9.29 -35.02
N ILE A 689 -4.86 -10.40 -34.41
CA ILE A 689 -5.53 -10.39 -33.11
C ILE A 689 -4.41 -10.32 -32.06
N VAL A 690 -4.49 -9.30 -31.21
CA VAL A 690 -3.55 -9.09 -30.10
C VAL A 690 -4.30 -9.34 -28.79
N VAL A 691 -3.72 -10.15 -27.90
CA VAL A 691 -4.24 -10.43 -26.55
C VAL A 691 -3.14 -10.16 -25.53
N ALA A 692 -3.44 -9.43 -24.46
CA ALA A 692 -2.46 -9.04 -23.45
C ALA A 692 -3.08 -8.80 -22.06
N GLN A 693 -2.29 -9.03 -21.02
CA GLN A 693 -2.69 -8.84 -19.64
C GLN A 693 -2.79 -7.35 -19.30
N GLN A 694 -3.97 -6.87 -18.89
CA GLN A 694 -4.16 -5.48 -18.48
C GLN A 694 -3.47 -5.16 -17.14
N VAL A 695 -2.55 -4.19 -17.15
CA VAL A 695 -1.85 -3.72 -15.95
C VAL A 695 -2.80 -2.87 -15.09
N LYS A 696 -2.88 -3.19 -13.80
CA LYS A 696 -3.63 -2.47 -12.75
C LYS A 696 -2.78 -2.43 -11.48
N GLU A 697 -2.81 -1.34 -10.74
CA GLU A 697 -1.97 -1.17 -9.53
C GLU A 697 -2.40 -2.07 -8.36
N MET A 698 -3.71 -2.34 -8.21
CA MET A 698 -4.26 -3.35 -7.29
C MET A 698 -5.57 -3.94 -7.86
N PRO A 699 -5.49 -4.93 -8.77
CA PRO A 699 -6.66 -5.65 -9.28
C PRO A 699 -7.24 -6.63 -8.24
N ALA A 700 -8.54 -6.49 -7.94
CA ALA A 700 -9.32 -7.60 -7.38
C ALA A 700 -9.71 -8.63 -8.47
N PHE A 701 -9.63 -8.24 -9.74
CA PHE A 701 -9.87 -9.10 -10.89
C PHE A 701 -8.83 -8.83 -11.99
N PHE A 702 -8.03 -9.84 -12.32
CA PHE A 702 -7.11 -9.80 -13.46
C PHE A 702 -7.89 -9.91 -14.77
N THR A 703 -7.35 -9.39 -15.85
CA THR A 703 -8.12 -9.24 -17.10
C THR A 703 -7.21 -9.28 -18.30
N GLU A 704 -7.38 -10.29 -19.11
CA GLU A 704 -6.89 -10.30 -20.48
C GLU A 704 -7.75 -9.36 -21.33
N VAL A 705 -7.11 -8.52 -22.13
CA VAL A 705 -7.77 -7.65 -23.10
C VAL A 705 -7.33 -8.01 -24.51
N PHE A 706 -8.23 -7.83 -25.48
CA PHE A 706 -7.94 -8.09 -26.89
C PHE A 706 -8.30 -6.90 -27.80
N CYS A 707 -7.61 -6.83 -28.93
CA CYS A 707 -7.95 -5.95 -30.03
C CYS A 707 -7.52 -6.57 -31.37
N ASN A 708 -8.12 -6.12 -32.48
CA ASN A 708 -7.50 -6.29 -33.79
C ASN A 708 -6.53 -5.13 -34.01
N ALA A 709 -5.31 -5.42 -34.44
CA ALA A 709 -4.24 -4.43 -34.67
C ALA A 709 -3.68 -4.51 -36.09
N MET A 710 -3.15 -3.38 -36.56
CA MET A 710 -2.43 -3.27 -37.83
C MET A 710 -1.17 -2.41 -37.66
N PHE A 711 -0.18 -2.61 -38.53
CA PHE A 711 1.01 -1.76 -38.55
C PHE A 711 0.70 -0.35 -39.05
N GLN A 712 1.13 0.66 -38.30
CA GLN A 712 1.04 2.08 -38.62
C GLN A 712 2.36 2.74 -38.23
N ASP A 713 3.09 3.29 -39.20
CA ASP A 713 4.39 3.98 -39.00
C ASP A 713 5.44 3.19 -38.18
N GLY A 714 5.42 1.85 -38.24
CA GLY A 714 6.32 0.96 -37.51
C GLY A 714 5.83 0.56 -36.10
N VAL A 715 4.60 0.93 -35.72
CA VAL A 715 3.94 0.55 -34.47
C VAL A 715 2.78 -0.39 -34.77
N LEU A 716 2.61 -1.47 -34.00
CA LEU A 716 1.44 -2.34 -34.11
C LEU A 716 0.31 -1.76 -33.26
N ARG A 717 -0.64 -1.05 -33.88
CA ARG A 717 -1.69 -0.30 -33.18
C ARG A 717 -3.06 -0.99 -33.26
N CYS A 718 -3.74 -1.10 -32.12
CA CYS A 718 -5.14 -1.51 -32.04
C CYS A 718 -6.05 -0.59 -32.87
N LEU A 719 -6.89 -1.16 -33.74
CA LEU A 719 -7.86 -0.44 -34.57
C LEU A 719 -9.03 0.16 -33.77
N TYR A 720 -9.29 -0.39 -32.59
CA TYR A 720 -10.32 0.04 -31.66
C TYR A 720 -9.82 -0.14 -30.21
N PRO A 721 -10.39 0.57 -29.22
CA PRO A 721 -10.01 0.42 -27.81
C PRO A 721 -10.12 -1.05 -27.35
N PRO A 722 -9.11 -1.62 -26.67
CA PRO A 722 -9.12 -3.03 -26.29
C PRO A 722 -10.32 -3.42 -25.41
N MET A 723 -10.89 -4.58 -25.68
CA MET A 723 -12.03 -5.13 -24.95
C MET A 723 -11.59 -6.27 -24.03
N PRO A 724 -12.17 -6.46 -22.83
CA PRO A 724 -11.85 -7.60 -21.99
C PRO A 724 -12.33 -8.91 -22.65
N LEU A 725 -11.51 -9.96 -22.58
CA LEU A 725 -11.95 -11.30 -22.98
C LEU A 725 -12.99 -11.84 -21.98
N PRO A 726 -14.12 -12.41 -22.45
CA PRO A 726 -15.17 -12.98 -21.59
C PRO A 726 -14.81 -14.35 -21.00
N ILE A 727 -13.63 -14.44 -20.37
CA ILE A 727 -13.16 -15.64 -19.67
C ILE A 727 -13.86 -15.72 -18.30
N ALA A 728 -14.38 -16.90 -17.96
CA ALA A 728 -15.08 -17.12 -16.70
C ALA A 728 -14.10 -17.07 -15.51
N ALA A 729 -14.56 -16.52 -14.39
CA ALA A 729 -13.84 -16.62 -13.12
C ALA A 729 -13.86 -18.07 -12.62
N THR A 730 -12.68 -18.61 -12.30
CA THR A 730 -12.49 -19.89 -11.61
C THR A 730 -12.58 -19.70 -10.09
N ALA A 731 -12.52 -20.78 -9.33
CA ALA A 731 -12.58 -20.72 -7.86
C ALA A 731 -11.68 -21.80 -7.23
N GLY A 732 -10.86 -21.40 -6.28
CA GLY A 732 -9.94 -22.26 -5.54
C GLY A 732 -9.50 -21.59 -4.24
N GLU A 733 -9.45 -22.34 -3.14
CA GLU A 733 -9.09 -21.85 -1.80
C GLU A 733 -7.73 -22.42 -1.31
N ARG A 734 -6.98 -23.08 -2.20
CA ARG A 734 -5.76 -23.86 -1.89
C ARG A 734 -4.46 -23.05 -1.84
N CYS A 735 -4.51 -21.72 -1.98
CA CYS A 735 -3.32 -20.89 -1.78
C CYS A 735 -3.02 -20.74 -0.29
N GLU A 736 -1.96 -21.39 0.19
CA GLU A 736 -1.53 -21.32 1.58
C GLU A 736 -0.28 -20.45 1.77
N GLY A 737 0.04 -20.11 3.02
CA GLY A 737 1.23 -19.35 3.37
C GLY A 737 1.31 -17.98 2.68
N GLU A 738 2.48 -17.67 2.12
CA GLU A 738 2.75 -16.39 1.42
C GLU A 738 1.90 -16.19 0.16
N LEU A 739 1.35 -17.26 -0.42
CA LEU A 739 0.49 -17.18 -1.61
C LEU A 739 -0.98 -16.94 -1.27
N SER A 740 -1.38 -16.93 0.01
CA SER A 740 -2.80 -16.88 0.42
C SER A 740 -3.57 -15.65 -0.05
N PHE A 741 -2.89 -14.58 -0.48
CA PHE A 741 -3.52 -13.42 -1.14
C PHE A 741 -4.13 -13.78 -2.51
N MET A 742 -3.61 -14.78 -3.22
CA MET A 742 -4.12 -15.25 -4.52
C MET A 742 -5.53 -15.84 -4.42
N ASN A 743 -5.95 -16.38 -3.27
CA ASN A 743 -7.34 -16.78 -3.03
C ASN A 743 -8.33 -15.59 -3.05
N SER A 744 -7.85 -14.36 -2.86
CA SER A 744 -8.65 -13.11 -2.88
C SER A 744 -8.53 -12.35 -4.20
N ILE A 745 -7.85 -12.94 -5.17
CA ILE A 745 -7.68 -12.48 -6.55
C ILE A 745 -8.41 -13.48 -7.45
N SER A 746 -8.99 -13.01 -8.55
CA SER A 746 -9.69 -13.91 -9.50
C SER A 746 -9.51 -13.47 -10.95
N GLY A 747 -9.77 -14.39 -11.87
CA GLY A 747 -9.74 -14.15 -13.32
C GLY A 747 -8.59 -14.85 -14.04
N PRO A 748 -8.43 -14.60 -15.35
CA PRO A 748 -7.31 -15.11 -16.13
C PRO A 748 -6.02 -14.31 -15.85
N HIS A 749 -4.92 -15.04 -15.72
CA HIS A 749 -3.56 -14.53 -15.57
C HIS A 749 -2.65 -14.98 -16.73
N ASP A 750 -1.81 -14.08 -17.22
CA ASP A 750 -0.70 -14.33 -18.15
C ASP A 750 -1.04 -15.30 -19.31
N ALA A 751 -2.13 -14.99 -20.02
CA ALA A 751 -2.64 -15.89 -21.05
C ALA A 751 -1.70 -16.02 -22.27
N ARG A 752 -1.67 -17.20 -22.87
CA ARG A 752 -1.08 -17.48 -24.18
C ARG A 752 -2.16 -17.83 -25.20
N VAL A 753 -2.11 -17.22 -26.39
CA VAL A 753 -3.04 -17.47 -27.50
C VAL A 753 -2.26 -17.94 -28.72
N PHE A 754 -2.63 -19.10 -29.26
CA PHE A 754 -1.85 -19.80 -30.28
C PHE A 754 -2.73 -20.72 -31.14
N PHE A 755 -2.25 -21.07 -32.33
CA PHE A 755 -2.87 -22.09 -33.18
C PHE A 755 -2.33 -23.48 -32.85
N GLY A 756 -3.22 -24.43 -32.60
CA GLY A 756 -2.94 -25.85 -32.80
C GLY A 756 -3.23 -26.28 -34.24
N PRO A 757 -3.04 -27.57 -34.60
CA PRO A 757 -3.13 -28.07 -35.97
C PRO A 757 -4.45 -27.76 -36.71
N THR A 758 -5.57 -27.63 -35.98
CA THR A 758 -6.91 -27.40 -36.56
C THR A 758 -7.71 -26.29 -35.86
N THR A 759 -7.21 -25.75 -34.75
CA THR A 759 -8.01 -24.98 -33.77
C THR A 759 -7.12 -23.97 -33.03
N PRO A 760 -7.53 -22.70 -32.90
CA PRO A 760 -6.87 -21.76 -32.01
C PRO A 760 -7.28 -22.01 -30.55
N TYR A 761 -6.30 -21.98 -29.65
CA TYR A 761 -6.49 -22.16 -28.22
C TYR A 761 -6.00 -20.94 -27.45
N ILE A 762 -6.59 -20.74 -26.27
CA ILE A 762 -6.02 -19.93 -25.21
C ILE A 762 -5.65 -20.84 -24.03
N VAL A 763 -4.50 -20.59 -23.42
CA VAL A 763 -4.09 -21.18 -22.14
C VAL A 763 -3.86 -20.04 -21.14
N TYR A 764 -4.35 -20.14 -19.91
CA TYR A 764 -4.24 -19.07 -18.91
C TYR A 764 -4.11 -19.63 -17.48
N GLY A 765 -3.43 -18.87 -16.61
CA GLY A 765 -3.41 -19.14 -15.18
C GLY A 765 -4.71 -18.73 -14.50
N SER A 766 -5.20 -19.51 -13.55
CA SER A 766 -6.37 -19.16 -12.73
C SER A 766 -6.45 -19.99 -11.44
N ASN A 767 -7.34 -19.63 -10.51
CA ASN A 767 -7.50 -20.31 -9.23
C ASN A 767 -7.89 -21.79 -9.42
N SER A 768 -7.13 -22.70 -8.81
CA SER A 768 -7.22 -24.14 -9.08
C SER A 768 -8.03 -24.91 -8.04
N ILE A 769 -8.69 -25.99 -8.48
CA ILE A 769 -9.32 -26.96 -7.56
C ILE A 769 -8.34 -28.04 -7.06
N PHE A 770 -7.09 -28.04 -7.54
CA PHE A 770 -6.04 -29.03 -7.30
C PHE A 770 -4.81 -28.43 -6.57
N THR A 771 -4.31 -27.29 -7.05
CA THR A 771 -3.16 -26.50 -6.53
C THR A 771 -3.63 -25.09 -6.14
N CYS A 772 -2.73 -24.12 -5.88
CA CYS A 772 -3.13 -22.72 -5.67
C CYS A 772 -3.57 -22.05 -6.98
N LEU A 773 -2.69 -22.11 -7.98
CA LEU A 773 -2.91 -21.57 -9.33
C LEU A 773 -2.66 -22.69 -10.34
N GLY A 774 -3.64 -22.95 -11.19
CA GLY A 774 -3.62 -23.96 -12.24
C GLY A 774 -3.56 -23.33 -13.62
N GLN A 775 -3.19 -24.12 -14.63
CA GLN A 775 -3.34 -23.73 -16.03
C GLN A 775 -4.68 -24.24 -16.57
N PHE A 776 -5.38 -23.42 -17.33
CA PHE A 776 -6.66 -23.74 -17.97
C PHE A 776 -6.52 -23.59 -19.48
N ILE A 777 -7.17 -24.45 -20.26
CA ILE A 777 -7.26 -24.34 -21.73
C ILE A 777 -8.70 -24.07 -22.18
N GLN A 778 -8.87 -23.35 -23.28
CA GLN A 778 -10.16 -23.18 -23.96
C GLN A 778 -9.97 -22.97 -25.48
N ASP A 779 -10.92 -23.43 -26.30
CA ASP A 779 -11.01 -23.05 -27.72
C ASP A 779 -11.28 -21.54 -27.82
N PHE A 780 -10.37 -20.81 -28.47
CA PHE A 780 -10.39 -19.35 -28.48
C PHE A 780 -11.60 -18.78 -29.26
N ARG A 781 -12.21 -19.57 -30.17
CA ARG A 781 -13.44 -19.22 -30.91
C ARG A 781 -14.69 -19.19 -30.04
N MET A 782 -14.63 -19.75 -28.83
CA MET A 782 -15.71 -19.65 -27.85
C MET A 782 -15.66 -18.33 -27.05
N ILE A 783 -14.60 -17.53 -27.23
CA ILE A 783 -14.32 -16.33 -26.44
C ILE A 783 -14.40 -15.06 -27.31
N ILE A 784 -14.01 -15.13 -28.59
CA ILE A 784 -14.15 -14.03 -29.56
C ILE A 784 -14.82 -14.48 -30.86
N GLU A 785 -15.41 -13.53 -31.59
CA GLU A 785 -16.12 -13.80 -32.84
C GLU A 785 -15.18 -14.25 -33.97
N TRP A 786 -15.38 -15.47 -34.48
CA TRP A 786 -14.53 -16.10 -35.51
C TRP A 786 -15.23 -16.27 -36.88
N GLY A 787 -16.38 -15.63 -37.08
CA GLY A 787 -17.19 -15.72 -38.31
C GLY A 787 -18.05 -17.00 -38.41
N PRO A 788 -19.06 -17.02 -39.31
CA PRO A 788 -20.14 -18.01 -39.30
C PRO A 788 -19.75 -19.40 -39.84
N ASP A 789 -18.74 -19.50 -40.71
CA ASP A 789 -18.42 -20.72 -41.45
C ASP A 789 -17.44 -21.67 -40.72
N ASN A 790 -17.10 -21.38 -39.45
CA ASN A 790 -16.10 -22.10 -38.68
C ASN A 790 -16.74 -23.13 -37.72
N PRO A 791 -16.70 -24.44 -38.02
CA PRO A 791 -17.24 -25.46 -37.12
C PRO A 791 -16.37 -25.60 -35.86
N VAL A 792 -16.98 -25.41 -34.69
CA VAL A 792 -16.30 -25.54 -33.39
C VAL A 792 -16.35 -27.01 -32.92
N PRO A 793 -15.19 -27.68 -32.67
CA PRO A 793 -15.08 -29.04 -32.12
C PRO A 793 -15.82 -29.21 -30.79
N ALA A 794 -15.90 -30.44 -30.28
CA ALA A 794 -16.51 -30.71 -28.98
C ALA A 794 -15.62 -30.29 -27.79
N ASP A 795 -14.31 -30.40 -27.98
CA ASP A 795 -13.30 -30.34 -26.92
C ASP A 795 -13.01 -28.91 -26.46
N PHE A 796 -12.66 -28.75 -25.18
CA PHE A 796 -12.23 -27.48 -24.57
C PHE A 796 -13.14 -26.26 -24.83
N ARG A 797 -14.45 -26.45 -25.06
CA ARG A 797 -15.41 -25.36 -25.28
C ARG A 797 -15.54 -24.38 -24.10
N ILE A 798 -15.26 -24.88 -22.90
CA ILE A 798 -15.20 -24.12 -21.64
C ILE A 798 -13.78 -24.19 -21.09
N GLY A 799 -13.40 -23.22 -20.24
CA GLY A 799 -12.15 -23.26 -19.50
C GLY A 799 -12.01 -24.58 -18.74
N THR A 800 -11.08 -25.41 -19.19
CA THR A 800 -10.85 -26.78 -18.70
C THR A 800 -9.52 -26.80 -17.97
N GLU A 801 -9.52 -27.21 -16.70
CA GLU A 801 -8.30 -27.21 -15.89
C GLU A 801 -7.36 -28.34 -16.31
N LEU A 802 -6.11 -27.98 -16.59
CA LEU A 802 -5.07 -28.90 -17.02
C LEU A 802 -4.34 -29.46 -15.80
N GLN A 803 -4.14 -30.78 -15.76
CA GLN A 803 -3.40 -31.47 -14.72
C GLN A 803 -1.98 -31.81 -15.18
N ARG A 804 -1.12 -32.21 -14.25
CA ARG A 804 0.22 -32.78 -14.50
C ARG A 804 0.40 -34.13 -13.80
N PRO A 805 1.35 -34.98 -14.25
CA PRO A 805 1.82 -36.13 -13.48
C PRO A 805 2.28 -35.71 -12.08
N LEU A 806 2.03 -36.54 -11.06
CA LEU A 806 2.47 -36.27 -9.69
C LEU A 806 4.01 -36.29 -9.56
N PRO A 807 4.62 -35.44 -8.72
CA PRO A 807 3.98 -34.50 -7.79
C PRO A 807 3.46 -33.21 -8.46
N TRP A 808 2.54 -32.53 -7.79
CA TRP A 808 2.05 -31.21 -8.17
C TRP A 808 2.86 -30.10 -7.50
N SER A 809 3.07 -28.99 -8.19
CA SER A 809 3.66 -27.76 -7.66
C SER A 809 2.59 -26.90 -6.99
N THR A 810 2.99 -25.99 -6.09
CA THR A 810 2.03 -25.07 -5.46
C THR A 810 1.38 -24.13 -6.48
N MET A 811 2.15 -23.65 -7.47
CA MET A 811 1.65 -22.85 -8.59
C MET A 811 2.10 -23.48 -9.91
N GLU A 812 1.14 -23.80 -10.77
CA GLU A 812 1.37 -24.30 -12.11
C GLU A 812 1.25 -23.15 -13.12
N LYS A 813 2.34 -22.93 -13.88
CA LYS A 813 2.51 -21.80 -14.80
C LYS A 813 3.46 -22.17 -15.93
N ASN A 814 3.44 -21.39 -17.01
CA ASN A 814 4.38 -21.50 -18.13
C ASN A 814 4.38 -22.84 -18.89
N TRP A 815 3.37 -23.69 -18.69
CA TRP A 815 3.16 -24.87 -19.50
C TRP A 815 2.82 -24.50 -20.95
N PHE A 816 3.13 -25.39 -21.89
CA PHE A 816 2.66 -25.29 -23.28
C PHE A 816 2.14 -26.62 -23.81
N VAL A 817 1.21 -26.53 -24.75
CA VAL A 817 0.64 -27.66 -25.48
C VAL A 817 1.48 -27.94 -26.73
N PHE A 818 1.60 -29.20 -27.11
CA PHE A 818 2.15 -29.64 -28.41
C PHE A 818 1.39 -30.89 -28.92
N TRP A 819 1.65 -31.28 -30.17
CA TRP A 819 0.96 -32.39 -30.83
C TRP A 819 1.91 -33.35 -31.56
N ASP A 820 1.56 -34.63 -31.58
CA ASP A 820 2.27 -35.64 -32.39
C ASP A 820 1.82 -35.66 -33.86
N MET A 821 2.39 -36.57 -34.66
CA MET A 821 2.06 -36.75 -36.08
C MET A 821 0.62 -37.26 -36.34
N ALA A 822 -0.04 -37.85 -35.34
CA ALA A 822 -1.42 -38.33 -35.43
C ALA A 822 -2.45 -37.30 -34.91
N GLY A 823 -1.99 -36.16 -34.40
CA GLY A 823 -2.83 -35.14 -33.77
C GLY A 823 -3.15 -35.40 -32.30
N GLY A 824 -2.49 -36.36 -31.66
CA GLY A 824 -2.55 -36.54 -30.20
C GLY A 824 -2.01 -35.31 -29.48
N MET A 825 -2.66 -34.90 -28.38
CA MET A 825 -2.32 -33.68 -27.62
C MET A 825 -1.50 -34.01 -26.37
N TYR A 826 -0.45 -33.23 -26.13
CA TYR A 826 0.49 -33.39 -25.02
C TYR A 826 0.78 -32.04 -24.37
N ILE A 827 1.22 -32.05 -23.12
CA ILE A 827 1.65 -30.87 -22.38
C ILE A 827 3.08 -31.02 -21.91
N HIS A 828 3.85 -29.96 -22.06
CA HIS A 828 5.21 -29.83 -21.54
C HIS A 828 5.19 -28.96 -20.27
N TYR A 829 5.53 -29.57 -19.14
CA TYR A 829 5.38 -28.96 -17.81
C TYR A 829 6.65 -28.24 -17.39
N ASP A 830 7.77 -28.97 -17.42
CA ASP A 830 9.09 -28.51 -17.01
C ASP A 830 10.14 -28.92 -18.05
N ILE A 831 11.17 -28.09 -18.22
CA ILE A 831 12.40 -28.42 -18.98
C ILE A 831 13.62 -28.63 -18.06
N ALA A 832 13.57 -28.08 -16.85
CA ALA A 832 14.62 -28.15 -15.84
C ALA A 832 13.97 -28.05 -14.43
N PRO A 833 14.53 -28.65 -13.37
CA PRO A 833 15.82 -29.36 -13.33
C PRO A 833 15.79 -30.76 -13.99
N LYS A 834 14.61 -31.32 -14.23
CA LYS A 834 14.38 -32.43 -15.18
C LYS A 834 13.25 -32.04 -16.13
N ARG A 835 13.24 -32.64 -17.31
CA ARG A 835 12.17 -32.51 -18.30
C ARG A 835 10.96 -33.35 -17.86
N VAL A 836 9.74 -32.84 -18.03
CA VAL A 836 8.49 -33.54 -17.68
C VAL A 836 7.41 -33.23 -18.73
N PHE A 837 6.80 -34.26 -19.34
CA PHE A 837 5.70 -34.10 -20.30
C PHE A 837 4.80 -35.34 -20.37
N SER A 838 3.51 -35.16 -20.63
CA SER A 838 2.55 -36.27 -20.78
C SER A 838 1.48 -35.99 -21.82
N ALA A 839 0.82 -37.05 -22.30
CA ALA A 839 -0.44 -36.92 -23.02
C ALA A 839 -1.52 -36.31 -22.11
N ILE A 840 -2.50 -35.62 -22.70
CA ILE A 840 -3.61 -34.98 -21.98
C ILE A 840 -4.97 -35.47 -22.51
N GLY A 841 -5.92 -35.72 -21.62
CA GLY A 841 -7.32 -35.98 -21.94
C GLY A 841 -8.07 -34.71 -22.35
N THR A 842 -9.19 -34.87 -23.06
CA THR A 842 -10.09 -33.75 -23.41
C THR A 842 -10.87 -33.20 -22.22
N ASP A 843 -10.75 -33.85 -21.05
CA ASP A 843 -11.19 -33.41 -19.72
C ASP A 843 -10.08 -32.71 -18.91
N GLY A 844 -8.86 -32.57 -19.46
CA GLY A 844 -7.69 -32.01 -18.79
C GLY A 844 -6.93 -32.99 -17.88
N SER A 845 -7.30 -34.28 -17.85
CA SER A 845 -6.57 -35.30 -17.08
C SER A 845 -5.21 -35.64 -17.71
N ALA A 846 -4.18 -35.78 -16.86
CA ALA A 846 -2.82 -36.11 -17.31
C ALA A 846 -2.57 -37.61 -17.36
N GLY A 847 -1.87 -38.06 -18.42
CA GLY A 847 -1.27 -39.40 -18.47
C GLY A 847 -0.07 -39.56 -17.53
N PRO A 848 0.65 -40.70 -17.59
CA PRO A 848 1.96 -40.82 -16.97
C PRO A 848 2.98 -39.88 -17.63
N ASP A 849 4.03 -39.49 -16.89
CA ASP A 849 5.17 -38.79 -17.48
C ASP A 849 5.88 -39.68 -18.52
N LEU A 850 6.22 -39.08 -19.65
CA LEU A 850 6.83 -39.73 -20.81
C LEU A 850 8.29 -39.30 -21.02
N ALA A 851 8.77 -38.29 -20.29
CA ALA A 851 10.17 -37.84 -20.36
C ALA A 851 11.22 -38.93 -20.08
N PRO A 852 11.00 -39.92 -19.19
CA PRO A 852 11.94 -41.05 -18.99
C PRO A 852 12.24 -41.88 -20.25
N PHE A 853 11.39 -41.82 -21.29
CA PHE A 853 11.66 -42.50 -22.57
C PHE A 853 12.63 -41.73 -23.49
N ALA A 854 12.90 -40.44 -23.21
CA ALA A 854 13.86 -39.59 -23.93
C ALA A 854 15.12 -39.26 -23.11
N GLU A 855 15.07 -39.44 -21.78
CA GLU A 855 16.08 -39.03 -20.78
C GLU A 855 17.54 -39.31 -21.18
N VAL A 856 17.82 -40.49 -21.75
CA VAL A 856 19.19 -40.92 -22.17
C VAL A 856 19.84 -39.99 -23.21
N LEU A 857 19.04 -39.37 -24.09
CA LEU A 857 19.51 -38.40 -25.08
C LEU A 857 19.33 -36.95 -24.60
N ASP A 858 18.24 -36.69 -23.89
CA ASP A 858 17.90 -35.36 -23.38
C ASP A 858 18.89 -34.88 -22.32
N GLU A 859 19.30 -35.70 -21.35
CA GLU A 859 20.23 -35.30 -20.28
C GLU A 859 21.58 -34.86 -20.83
N GLN A 860 22.09 -35.52 -21.87
CA GLN A 860 23.36 -35.15 -22.51
C GLN A 860 23.27 -33.80 -23.22
N CYS A 861 22.16 -33.55 -23.93
CA CYS A 861 21.95 -32.29 -24.63
C CYS A 861 21.70 -31.12 -23.66
N LEU A 862 20.89 -31.35 -22.62
CA LEU A 862 20.65 -30.37 -21.55
C LEU A 862 21.95 -30.06 -20.79
N ALA A 863 22.75 -31.05 -20.41
CA ALA A 863 24.01 -30.83 -19.68
C ALA A 863 25.06 -30.02 -20.46
N LYS A 864 24.97 -29.97 -21.81
CA LYS A 864 25.84 -29.17 -22.68
C LYS A 864 25.30 -27.79 -22.99
N TYR A 865 24.00 -27.66 -23.31
CA TYR A 865 23.42 -26.44 -23.87
C TYR A 865 22.45 -25.69 -22.92
N LEU A 866 22.02 -26.29 -21.81
CA LEU A 866 21.24 -25.57 -20.80
C LEU A 866 22.18 -24.62 -20.02
N PRO A 867 21.82 -23.35 -19.80
CA PRO A 867 22.62 -22.42 -19.01
C PRO A 867 22.87 -22.92 -17.59
N LYS A 868 24.13 -22.90 -17.17
CA LYS A 868 24.54 -23.34 -15.83
C LYS A 868 24.23 -22.24 -14.82
N LEU A 869 23.23 -22.49 -13.99
CA LEU A 869 22.78 -21.56 -12.95
C LEU A 869 23.92 -21.30 -11.95
N ALA A 870 24.38 -20.05 -11.86
CA ALA A 870 25.53 -19.70 -11.02
C ALA A 870 25.18 -19.48 -9.54
N SER A 871 23.90 -19.25 -9.23
CA SER A 871 23.39 -19.08 -7.86
C SER A 871 21.88 -19.35 -7.77
N GLU A 872 21.35 -19.41 -6.54
CA GLU A 872 19.91 -19.48 -6.23
C GLU A 872 19.09 -18.27 -6.74
N LEU A 873 19.76 -17.23 -7.27
CA LEU A 873 19.12 -16.07 -7.90
C LEU A 873 18.87 -16.26 -9.40
N GLU A 874 19.19 -17.44 -9.94
CA GLU A 874 19.01 -17.80 -11.34
C GLU A 874 18.05 -18.99 -11.50
N SER A 875 17.26 -18.99 -12.58
CA SER A 875 16.32 -20.07 -12.87
C SER A 875 16.09 -20.25 -14.37
N ILE A 876 15.60 -21.42 -14.77
CA ILE A 876 15.12 -21.68 -16.14
C ILE A 876 13.59 -21.58 -16.15
N HIS A 877 13.03 -20.77 -17.04
CA HIS A 877 11.59 -20.60 -17.22
C HIS A 877 11.18 -21.03 -18.65
N GLN A 878 10.16 -21.88 -18.79
CA GLN A 878 9.46 -22.01 -20.08
C GLN A 878 8.83 -20.66 -20.47
N ALA A 879 8.92 -20.29 -21.75
CA ALA A 879 8.58 -18.94 -22.22
C ALA A 879 7.27 -18.90 -23.03
N THR A 880 7.23 -19.64 -24.13
CA THR A 880 6.21 -19.51 -25.18
C THR A 880 5.27 -20.71 -25.27
N ASN A 881 4.23 -20.59 -26.10
CA ASN A 881 3.59 -21.73 -26.74
C ASN A 881 4.58 -22.47 -27.68
N SER A 882 4.16 -23.63 -28.21
CA SER A 882 4.89 -24.31 -29.27
C SER A 882 4.40 -23.92 -30.68
N LEU A 883 5.21 -24.24 -31.69
CA LEU A 883 4.87 -24.31 -33.12
C LEU A 883 5.46 -25.59 -33.73
N GLN A 884 4.99 -25.99 -34.91
CA GLN A 884 5.63 -27.01 -35.76
C GLN A 884 6.46 -26.31 -36.84
N ILE A 885 7.70 -26.73 -37.07
CA ILE A 885 8.54 -26.20 -38.16
C ILE A 885 9.21 -27.32 -38.95
N THR A 886 9.27 -27.16 -40.26
CA THR A 886 10.04 -28.01 -41.17
C THR A 886 11.32 -27.30 -41.62
N MET A 887 12.46 -27.96 -41.46
CA MET A 887 13.82 -27.41 -41.62
C MET A 887 14.29 -27.36 -43.10
N CYS A 888 13.42 -26.95 -44.00
CA CYS A 888 13.75 -26.56 -45.38
C CYS A 888 12.91 -25.34 -45.79
N LYS A 889 13.22 -24.74 -46.95
CA LYS A 889 12.45 -23.61 -47.46
C LYS A 889 11.30 -24.11 -48.32
N LYS A 890 10.12 -23.55 -48.11
CA LYS A 890 8.86 -23.79 -48.82
C LYS A 890 8.97 -23.60 -50.33
N GLN A 891 9.91 -22.73 -50.75
CA GLN A 891 10.24 -22.46 -52.15
C GLN A 891 11.19 -23.48 -52.80
N ASP A 892 11.92 -24.30 -52.01
CA ASP A 892 12.84 -25.30 -52.54
C ASP A 892 12.06 -26.52 -53.07
N ALA A 893 12.21 -26.86 -54.35
CA ALA A 893 11.46 -27.96 -54.99
C ALA A 893 11.77 -29.37 -54.43
N SER A 894 12.75 -29.50 -53.53
CA SER A 894 13.07 -30.71 -52.77
C SER A 894 12.57 -30.68 -51.32
N CYS A 895 11.89 -29.62 -50.88
CA CYS A 895 11.35 -29.51 -49.52
C CYS A 895 10.07 -30.33 -49.41
N VAL A 896 10.18 -31.47 -48.72
CA VAL A 896 9.07 -32.38 -48.42
C VAL A 896 9.03 -32.55 -46.90
N GLN A 897 7.87 -32.34 -46.28
CA GLN A 897 7.68 -32.53 -44.84
C GLN A 897 7.80 -34.01 -44.46
N ASP A 898 8.75 -34.35 -43.58
CA ASP A 898 8.92 -35.69 -43.02
C ASP A 898 9.37 -35.68 -41.55
N GLU A 899 9.37 -36.85 -40.90
CA GLU A 899 9.75 -37.01 -39.47
C GLU A 899 11.23 -36.72 -39.17
N SER A 900 12.09 -36.66 -40.19
CA SER A 900 13.52 -36.39 -40.04
C SER A 900 13.87 -34.90 -40.12
N ASN A 901 12.98 -34.09 -40.69
CA ASN A 901 13.18 -32.66 -40.90
C ASN A 901 12.13 -31.75 -40.22
N THR A 902 11.13 -32.33 -39.54
CA THR A 902 10.03 -31.58 -38.92
C THR A 902 9.99 -31.74 -37.40
N PHE A 903 9.97 -30.61 -36.69
CA PHE A 903 10.19 -30.52 -35.24
C PHE A 903 9.17 -29.63 -34.56
N ILE A 904 9.02 -29.83 -33.25
CA ILE A 904 8.30 -28.90 -32.38
C ILE A 904 9.29 -27.84 -31.89
N LEU A 905 8.96 -26.58 -32.18
CA LEU A 905 9.68 -25.36 -31.83
C LEU A 905 9.08 -24.74 -30.57
N THR A 906 9.93 -24.38 -29.60
CA THR A 906 9.55 -23.63 -28.40
C THR A 906 10.73 -22.79 -27.89
N ILE A 907 10.48 -21.89 -26.93
CA ILE A 907 11.50 -21.07 -26.28
C ILE A 907 11.44 -21.29 -24.75
N PHE A 908 12.62 -21.34 -24.12
CA PHE A 908 12.79 -21.12 -22.69
C PHE A 908 13.64 -19.86 -22.45
N GLN A 909 13.68 -19.37 -21.22
CA GLN A 909 14.51 -18.24 -20.82
C GLN A 909 15.34 -18.61 -19.60
N HIS A 910 16.63 -18.28 -19.63
CA HIS A 910 17.44 -18.18 -18.42
C HIS A 910 17.08 -16.86 -17.75
N LYS A 911 16.53 -16.94 -16.54
CA LYS A 911 16.30 -15.79 -15.68
C LYS A 911 17.52 -15.61 -14.79
N THR A 912 18.02 -14.38 -14.68
CA THR A 912 18.88 -13.96 -13.58
C THR A 912 18.20 -12.84 -12.78
N TYR A 913 18.51 -12.73 -11.49
CA TYR A 913 17.94 -11.71 -10.60
C TYR A 913 19.02 -11.08 -9.71
N TYR A 914 19.73 -10.10 -10.26
CA TYR A 914 20.84 -9.41 -9.61
C TYR A 914 20.53 -7.91 -9.47
N ASP A 915 21.04 -7.26 -8.41
CA ASP A 915 20.81 -5.84 -8.11
C ASP A 915 19.32 -5.43 -8.14
N PHE A 916 18.46 -6.31 -7.60
CA PHE A 916 16.99 -6.26 -7.61
C PHE A 916 16.32 -6.22 -8.99
N HIS A 917 17.08 -6.40 -10.07
CA HIS A 917 16.62 -6.34 -11.46
C HIS A 917 16.51 -7.74 -12.08
N GLY A 918 15.42 -8.00 -12.79
CA GLY A 918 15.23 -9.25 -13.53
C GLY A 918 15.77 -9.15 -14.94
N VAL A 919 16.60 -10.09 -15.35
CA VAL A 919 16.99 -10.27 -16.76
C VAL A 919 16.48 -11.64 -17.21
N TYR A 920 15.89 -11.70 -18.39
CA TYR A 920 15.56 -12.94 -19.07
C TYR A 920 16.31 -12.98 -20.39
N ASP A 921 16.99 -14.08 -20.67
CA ASP A 921 17.73 -14.30 -21.90
C ASP A 921 17.16 -15.56 -22.59
N PRO A 922 16.47 -15.41 -23.74
CA PRO A 922 15.73 -16.50 -24.39
C PRO A 922 16.62 -17.43 -25.22
N TYR A 923 16.34 -18.73 -25.13
CA TYR A 923 16.99 -19.81 -25.87
C TYR A 923 15.94 -20.63 -26.62
N VAL A 924 16.29 -21.05 -27.83
CA VAL A 924 15.38 -21.78 -28.73
C VAL A 924 15.59 -23.29 -28.57
N VAL A 925 14.52 -24.07 -28.58
CA VAL A 925 14.55 -25.54 -28.51
C VAL A 925 13.74 -26.14 -29.64
N LEU A 926 14.34 -27.12 -30.32
CA LEU A 926 13.66 -28.04 -31.24
C LEU A 926 13.61 -29.44 -30.61
N PHE A 927 12.47 -30.12 -30.65
CA PHE A 927 12.35 -31.54 -30.27
C PHE A 927 11.55 -32.36 -31.28
N GLN A 928 11.73 -33.69 -31.30
CA GLN A 928 11.05 -34.58 -32.25
C GLN A 928 9.53 -34.48 -32.10
N GLN A 929 8.80 -34.48 -33.22
CA GLN A 929 7.33 -34.61 -33.21
C GLN A 929 6.86 -36.07 -33.07
N ARG A 930 7.71 -37.04 -33.42
CA ARG A 930 7.48 -38.45 -33.11
C ARG A 930 7.86 -38.75 -31.65
N ALA A 931 7.16 -39.70 -31.03
CA ALA A 931 7.59 -40.26 -29.75
C ALA A 931 8.99 -40.92 -29.85
N PRO A 932 9.79 -40.95 -28.77
CA PRO A 932 9.54 -40.39 -27.44
C PRO A 932 9.78 -38.87 -27.29
N PHE A 933 9.73 -38.08 -28.37
CA PHE A 933 9.80 -36.62 -28.36
C PHE A 933 11.15 -36.04 -27.92
N GLU A 934 12.25 -36.73 -28.22
CA GLU A 934 13.62 -36.37 -27.83
C GLU A 934 14.01 -34.95 -28.28
N ILE A 935 14.82 -34.24 -27.49
CA ILE A 935 15.34 -32.95 -27.91
C ILE A 935 16.24 -33.15 -29.14
N HIS A 936 16.01 -32.34 -30.18
CA HIS A 936 16.78 -32.36 -31.42
C HIS A 936 17.95 -31.36 -31.38
N ALA A 937 17.67 -30.15 -30.90
CA ALA A 937 18.64 -29.06 -30.84
C ALA A 937 18.23 -27.99 -29.80
N ILE A 938 19.23 -27.27 -29.28
CA ILE A 938 19.07 -26.08 -28.42
C ILE A 938 19.97 -24.97 -28.96
N SER A 939 19.56 -23.69 -28.92
CA SER A 939 20.43 -22.59 -29.36
C SER A 939 21.70 -22.50 -28.50
N GLN A 940 22.86 -22.38 -29.14
CA GLN A 940 24.17 -22.37 -28.45
C GLN A 940 24.43 -21.05 -27.71
N GLN A 941 23.61 -20.03 -28.00
CA GLN A 941 23.66 -18.69 -27.42
C GLN A 941 22.22 -18.19 -27.17
N PRO A 942 22.02 -17.24 -26.24
CA PRO A 942 20.75 -16.55 -26.09
C PRO A 942 20.48 -15.60 -27.25
N ILE A 943 19.19 -15.41 -27.56
CA ILE A 943 18.69 -14.50 -28.58
C ILE A 943 18.62 -13.08 -28.02
N TRP A 944 19.30 -12.12 -28.66
CA TRP A 944 19.20 -10.70 -28.33
C TRP A 944 18.26 -10.00 -29.30
N ILE A 945 17.18 -9.40 -28.80
CA ILE A 945 16.18 -8.70 -29.64
C ILE A 945 16.70 -7.29 -29.95
N HIS A 946 16.92 -6.97 -31.23
CA HIS A 946 17.52 -5.70 -31.61
C HIS A 946 16.66 -4.51 -31.14
N GLY A 947 17.30 -3.57 -30.44
CA GLY A 947 16.66 -2.44 -29.78
C GLY A 947 16.48 -2.55 -28.27
N ARG A 948 16.69 -3.74 -27.66
CA ARG A 948 16.77 -3.91 -26.19
C ARG A 948 17.85 -2.99 -25.59
N GLU A 949 17.52 -2.22 -24.56
CA GLU A 949 18.46 -1.24 -23.97
C GLU A 949 19.43 -1.91 -22.97
N LYS A 950 20.66 -1.40 -22.88
CA LYS A 950 21.72 -1.85 -21.96
C LYS A 950 21.98 -0.79 -20.89
N HIS A 951 21.66 -1.13 -19.64
CA HIS A 951 21.80 -0.28 -18.46
C HIS A 951 23.22 -0.39 -17.90
N VAL A 952 24.17 0.24 -18.58
CA VAL A 952 25.63 0.16 -18.29
C VAL A 952 25.95 0.47 -16.82
N GLU A 953 25.30 1.47 -16.23
CA GLU A 953 25.47 1.88 -14.82
C GLU A 953 25.10 0.76 -13.82
N ARG A 954 24.16 -0.11 -14.20
CA ARG A 954 23.68 -1.27 -13.44
C ARG A 954 24.23 -2.60 -13.96
N LYS A 955 25.15 -2.59 -14.94
CA LYS A 955 25.69 -3.76 -15.64
C LYS A 955 24.63 -4.74 -16.18
N THR A 956 23.43 -4.24 -16.49
CA THR A 956 22.27 -5.08 -16.84
C THR A 956 21.60 -4.59 -18.13
N SER A 957 20.43 -5.14 -18.48
CA SER A 957 19.64 -4.76 -19.65
C SER A 957 18.15 -4.75 -19.32
N ASP A 958 17.32 -4.26 -20.25
CA ASP A 958 15.87 -4.35 -20.09
C ASP A 958 15.41 -5.80 -19.80
N MET A 959 14.45 -5.92 -18.88
CA MET A 959 13.70 -7.13 -18.59
C MET A 959 12.75 -7.45 -19.75
N PHE A 960 13.25 -8.16 -20.76
CA PHE A 960 12.51 -8.63 -21.93
C PHE A 960 12.01 -10.06 -21.68
N TYR A 961 10.75 -10.22 -21.27
CA TYR A 961 10.16 -11.54 -21.06
C TYR A 961 9.36 -11.99 -22.29
N VAL A 962 9.88 -12.95 -23.05
CA VAL A 962 9.21 -13.53 -24.22
C VAL A 962 8.04 -14.40 -23.79
N THR A 963 6.85 -14.13 -24.34
CA THR A 963 5.58 -14.72 -23.89
C THR A 963 4.88 -15.58 -24.92
N SER A 964 5.02 -15.28 -26.21
CA SER A 964 4.43 -16.08 -27.29
C SER A 964 5.25 -16.05 -28.58
N ILE A 965 5.01 -17.06 -29.42
CA ILE A 965 5.58 -17.21 -30.76
C ILE A 965 4.49 -17.63 -31.74
N SER A 966 4.42 -17.01 -32.93
CA SER A 966 3.38 -17.32 -33.92
C SER A 966 3.86 -17.11 -35.34
N TRP A 967 3.27 -17.83 -36.29
CA TRP A 967 3.44 -17.55 -37.71
C TRP A 967 2.72 -16.26 -38.10
N LYS A 968 3.34 -15.42 -38.94
CA LYS A 968 2.85 -14.07 -39.24
C LYS A 968 1.75 -14.03 -40.31
N ASP A 969 1.76 -14.96 -41.26
CA ASP A 969 0.79 -15.02 -42.35
C ASP A 969 -0.49 -15.80 -41.98
N ARG A 970 -1.65 -15.33 -42.46
CA ARG A 970 -2.98 -15.90 -42.15
C ARG A 970 -3.25 -17.28 -42.76
N SER A 971 -2.44 -17.75 -43.72
CA SER A 971 -2.53 -19.12 -44.25
C SER A 971 -1.84 -20.15 -43.36
N GLN A 972 -1.09 -19.71 -42.35
CA GLN A 972 -0.38 -20.57 -41.41
C GLN A 972 -1.19 -20.75 -40.11
N GLY A 973 -1.28 -22.00 -39.66
CA GLY A 973 -1.83 -22.37 -38.36
C GLY A 973 -0.70 -22.68 -37.37
N TYR A 974 -0.51 -23.97 -37.09
CA TYR A 974 0.60 -24.46 -36.25
C TYR A 974 1.94 -24.58 -37.00
N HIS A 975 1.91 -24.71 -38.34
CA HIS A 975 3.04 -25.14 -39.17
C HIS A 975 3.64 -24.03 -40.05
N GLY A 976 4.96 -24.10 -40.26
CA GLY A 976 5.71 -23.25 -41.19
C GLY A 976 7.09 -23.80 -41.54
N TYR A 977 7.82 -23.03 -42.36
CA TYR A 977 9.09 -23.37 -42.99
C TYR A 977 10.19 -22.34 -42.65
N LEU A 978 11.45 -22.61 -43.02
CA LEU A 978 12.59 -21.72 -42.71
C LEU A 978 12.52 -20.34 -43.38
N ASP A 979 11.76 -20.21 -44.47
CA ASP A 979 11.53 -18.97 -45.22
C ASP A 979 10.18 -18.29 -44.91
N ASP A 980 9.38 -18.84 -44.00
CA ASP A 980 8.18 -18.16 -43.48
C ASP A 980 8.56 -17.15 -42.38
N GLU A 981 7.74 -16.09 -42.25
CA GLU A 981 7.89 -15.06 -41.22
C GLU A 981 7.14 -15.43 -39.93
N LEU A 982 7.75 -15.17 -38.78
CA LEU A 982 7.15 -15.36 -37.45
C LEU A 982 7.22 -14.10 -36.60
N PHE A 983 6.36 -14.01 -35.59
CA PHE A 983 6.48 -13.06 -34.49
C PHE A 983 7.05 -13.72 -33.24
N LEU A 984 7.88 -12.96 -32.52
CA LEU A 984 8.07 -13.12 -31.08
C LEU A 984 7.42 -11.92 -30.39
N ALA A 985 6.55 -12.17 -29.40
CA ALA A 985 5.92 -11.12 -28.61
C ALA A 985 6.33 -11.23 -27.14
N PHE A 986 6.52 -10.08 -26.48
CA PHE A 986 7.20 -10.01 -25.18
C PHE A 986 6.78 -8.81 -24.32
N GLY A 987 6.87 -8.99 -23.00
CA GLY A 987 6.78 -7.91 -22.01
C GLY A 987 8.12 -7.19 -21.83
N ILE A 988 8.06 -5.90 -21.48
CA ILE A 988 9.23 -5.05 -21.20
C ILE A 988 9.02 -4.34 -19.86
N GLU A 989 9.91 -4.59 -18.88
CA GLU A 989 9.93 -3.91 -17.56
C GLU A 989 8.62 -4.00 -16.75
N ASP A 990 7.76 -4.98 -17.04
CA ASP A 990 6.36 -5.07 -16.56
C ASP A 990 5.51 -3.77 -16.75
N GLU A 991 5.98 -2.85 -17.61
CA GLU A 991 5.31 -1.59 -17.94
C GLU A 991 4.74 -1.55 -19.37
N ARG A 992 5.35 -2.29 -20.30
CA ARG A 992 5.12 -2.18 -21.75
C ARG A 992 5.07 -3.55 -22.43
N ALA A 993 4.52 -3.57 -23.64
CA ALA A 993 4.45 -4.73 -24.53
C ALA A 993 5.08 -4.40 -25.89
N GLY A 994 5.83 -5.37 -26.43
CA GLY A 994 6.49 -5.27 -27.73
C GLY A 994 6.40 -6.56 -28.53
N GLY A 995 6.82 -6.48 -29.78
CA GLY A 995 7.02 -7.65 -30.64
C GLY A 995 8.11 -7.42 -31.67
N ILE A 996 8.65 -8.49 -32.22
CA ILE A 996 9.60 -8.48 -33.33
C ILE A 996 9.18 -9.53 -34.36
N ASP A 997 9.30 -9.19 -35.64
CA ASP A 997 8.98 -10.08 -36.75
C ASP A 997 10.24 -10.42 -37.55
N LEU A 998 10.48 -11.72 -37.77
CA LEU A 998 11.70 -12.23 -38.39
C LEU A 998 11.44 -13.52 -39.18
N LEU A 999 12.38 -13.88 -40.06
CA LEU A 999 12.38 -15.19 -40.72
C LEU A 999 12.69 -16.30 -39.71
N ALA A 1000 11.95 -17.40 -39.77
CA ALA A 1000 12.21 -18.58 -38.95
C ALA A 1000 13.66 -19.09 -39.08
N GLY A 1001 14.25 -19.06 -40.28
CA GLY A 1001 15.65 -19.41 -40.50
C GLY A 1001 16.62 -18.59 -39.65
N HIS A 1002 16.44 -17.27 -39.57
CA HIS A 1002 17.31 -16.38 -38.79
C HIS A 1002 17.23 -16.63 -37.27
N LEU A 1003 16.11 -17.16 -36.76
CA LEU A 1003 15.98 -17.57 -35.36
C LEU A 1003 16.81 -18.83 -35.05
N LEU A 1004 17.07 -19.67 -36.06
CA LEU A 1004 17.60 -21.03 -35.90
C LEU A 1004 19.04 -21.22 -36.41
N GLU A 1005 19.74 -20.14 -36.76
CA GLU A 1005 21.10 -20.22 -37.34
C GLU A 1005 22.15 -20.80 -36.38
N ASN A 1006 22.05 -20.52 -35.07
CA ASN A 1006 23.02 -20.95 -34.06
C ASN A 1006 22.48 -22.08 -33.18
N LEU A 1007 21.85 -23.09 -33.78
CA LEU A 1007 21.45 -24.32 -33.09
C LEU A 1007 22.66 -25.23 -32.81
N GLY A 1008 22.64 -25.90 -31.67
CA GLY A 1008 23.53 -27.00 -31.30
C GLY A 1008 22.76 -28.31 -31.30
N LEU A 1009 23.24 -29.30 -32.05
CA LEU A 1009 22.52 -30.56 -32.27
C LEU A 1009 22.72 -31.54 -31.10
N CYS A 1010 21.62 -32.20 -30.69
CA CYS A 1010 21.63 -33.21 -29.63
C CYS A 1010 22.15 -34.59 -30.07
N ARG A 1011 22.41 -34.79 -31.37
CA ARG A 1011 22.85 -36.08 -31.96
C ARG A 1011 24.34 -36.13 -32.31
N GLU A 1012 25.16 -35.31 -31.66
CA GLU A 1012 26.62 -35.23 -31.85
C GLU A 1012 27.42 -35.92 -30.72
N PHE A 1013 26.80 -36.86 -29.99
CA PHE A 1013 27.35 -37.56 -28.82
C PHE A 1013 27.29 -39.08 -29.01
#